data_AF-A0A5J5ATC2-F1
#
_entry.id   AF-A0A5J5ATC2-F1
#
_cell.length_a   1.000
_cell.length_b   1.000
_cell.length_c   1.000
_cell.angle_alpha   90.00
_cell.angle_beta   90.00
_cell.angle_gamma   90.00
#
_symmetry.space_group_name_H-M   'P 1'
#
loop_
_entity.id
_entity.type
_entity.pdbx_description
1 polymer ?
#
loop_
_entity_poly.entity_id
_entity_poly.type
_entity_poly.pdbx_seq_one_letter_code
_entity_poly.pdbx_strand_id
1 'polypeptide(L)'
;MACLGSQMFWYGISPPRKFPFSAFSGSLGSNFGFPSVVKENTIAGLSSTSGNVKCPRAIDKDFEEGEAGGEFEDAFQDTIGKSKKILATQKNLLEQMEERRNLLASSKSTSVYKENGVVSYVGKDPNPASGQSGVNNSQHNNQVFSGSYAHSTSNKVAGVPSILPTKGYREGEKKSTAELTVERDSLATVSSKNFKETSSVTFQNETLPSFLSKASKFDGLKDEKLEELAEESSENRSDEANDPGEEDTKSSPLAGANVMNIILVAAECSPWSKTGGLGDVAGALPKALARRGHRVMVVAPRYGNYAEPQYTGVSKRYRVDGQDVEVTYFQAYIDGVDYVFVDSHMFHNFENNIYGGDRVEILKRMVLFCKAAVEAPWHVPCGGVCYGDGNLAFIANDWHTALLPVYLKAYYRDNGLMKYARSTLVIHNIAHQGRGPVDDFSYVDLPEHYLDLFKLYDPIGGDHFNIFAAGLKTADRVVTVSHGYTWELKTSEGGWGLHSIINENDWKLRGIVNGIDSKEWNPQLDVHLTSDDYTNYTLETLHTGKPQCKAALQKELGLPVRDDVPLIGFIGRLDNQKGVDLIAEAIPWMVGQDVQLVMLGTGRPDLENMLRQFENQHHDQIRGWVGFSVKMAHRITASADILLMPSRFEPCGLNQLYAMTYGTVPVVHAVGGLRDTVKPFDPFNESGLGWTFERAEAGQLIHALGNCLLTYREYKKSWEGIQRRGMMQDLSWDIAAQNYEEVLAAAKYQW
;
A
#
# COMPACT_ATOMS: atom_id res chain seq x y z
N MET A 1 23.56 -0.62 -5.33
CA MET A 1 23.55 0.80 -4.91
C MET A 1 22.25 1.40 -5.41
N ALA A 2 21.32 1.74 -4.51
CA ALA A 2 20.03 2.34 -4.86
C ALA A 2 19.55 3.24 -3.71
N CYS A 3 18.74 4.25 -4.03
CA CYS A 3 17.96 5.07 -3.09
C CYS A 3 18.72 5.77 -1.93
N LEU A 4 19.81 6.49 -2.25
CA LEU A 4 20.14 7.72 -1.51
C LEU A 4 19.28 8.85 -2.09
N GLY A 5 18.12 9.15 -1.48
CA GLY A 5 17.17 10.07 -2.16
C GLY A 5 15.88 10.47 -1.45
N SER A 6 15.81 10.50 -0.12
CA SER A 6 14.61 10.97 0.62
C SER A 6 14.92 11.92 1.78
N GLN A 7 15.75 12.94 1.52
CA GLN A 7 15.81 14.14 2.37
C GLN A 7 15.14 15.32 1.67
N MET A 8 13.89 15.61 2.02
CA MET A 8 13.33 16.96 1.89
C MET A 8 12.56 17.38 3.13
N PHE A 9 13.21 18.27 3.88
CA PHE A 9 12.68 19.35 4.70
C PHE A 9 11.26 19.24 5.29
N TRP A 10 11.24 18.91 6.58
CA TRP A 10 10.31 19.53 7.53
C TRP A 10 10.59 21.04 7.64
N TYR A 11 9.93 21.88 6.83
CA TYR A 11 9.69 23.30 7.11
C TYR A 11 8.44 23.76 6.37
N GLY A 12 7.44 24.33 7.06
CA GLY A 12 6.22 24.80 6.40
C GLY A 12 5.04 25.18 7.31
N ILE A 13 4.93 24.60 8.50
CA ILE A 13 4.10 25.04 9.65
C ILE A 13 4.55 24.21 10.87
N SER A 14 4.47 24.76 12.09
CA SER A 14 4.77 23.97 13.31
C SER A 14 3.60 23.04 13.65
N PRO A 15 3.85 21.81 14.14
CA PRO A 15 2.78 21.05 14.81
C PRO A 15 2.26 21.88 16.01
N PRO A 16 0.96 21.78 16.34
CA PRO A 16 0.37 22.56 17.43
C PRO A 16 1.10 22.26 18.74
N ARG A 17 1.75 23.27 19.32
CA ARG A 17 2.46 23.12 20.59
C ARG A 17 1.44 22.86 21.70
N LYS A 18 1.65 21.79 22.47
CA LYS A 18 0.80 21.44 23.62
C LYS A 18 0.65 22.64 24.56
N PHE A 19 -0.60 23.02 24.85
CA PHE A 19 -0.88 24.01 25.90
C PHE A 19 -0.45 23.46 27.27
N PRO A 20 0.25 24.24 28.11
CA PRO A 20 0.53 23.84 29.48
C PRO A 20 -0.74 24.02 30.33
N PHE A 21 -1.22 22.93 30.94
CA PHE A 21 -2.25 23.02 31.98
C PHE A 21 -1.69 23.72 33.22
N SER A 22 -2.14 24.94 33.49
CA SER A 22 -1.93 25.60 34.76
C SER A 22 -2.92 25.07 35.79
N ALA A 23 -2.42 24.47 36.87
CA ALA A 23 -3.27 24.01 37.96
C ALA A 23 -3.80 25.21 38.77
N PHE A 24 -5.12 25.45 38.72
CA PHE A 24 -5.81 26.32 39.65
C PHE A 24 -6.58 25.49 40.68
N SER A 25 -6.08 25.45 41.92
CA SER A 25 -6.81 24.93 43.06
C SER A 25 -7.87 25.95 43.50
N GLY A 26 -9.14 25.53 43.49
CA GLY A 26 -10.27 26.37 43.90
C GLY A 26 -11.31 25.55 44.66
N SER A 27 -11.21 25.52 45.99
CA SER A 27 -12.16 24.82 46.85
C SER A 27 -13.38 25.70 47.16
N LEU A 28 -14.56 25.27 46.71
CA LEU A 28 -15.88 25.71 47.18
C LEU A 28 -16.83 24.54 46.99
N GLY A 29 -17.84 24.38 47.85
CA GLY A 29 -18.70 23.20 47.82
C GLY A 29 -20.06 23.40 48.45
N SER A 30 -20.70 22.27 48.75
CA SER A 30 -22.01 22.08 49.39
C SER A 30 -23.27 22.17 48.50
N ASN A 31 -24.05 21.08 48.62
CA ASN A 31 -25.51 20.99 48.62
C ASN A 31 -26.31 20.90 47.31
N PHE A 32 -27.49 20.28 47.50
CA PHE A 32 -28.52 19.83 46.53
C PHE A 32 -28.07 18.68 45.59
N GLY A 33 -28.84 17.59 45.44
CA GLY A 33 -30.05 17.18 46.16
C GLY A 33 -30.86 16.15 45.38
N PHE A 34 -31.01 14.93 45.91
CA PHE A 34 -31.89 13.90 45.30
C PHE A 34 -33.37 14.34 45.35
N PRO A 35 -34.17 13.87 44.39
CA PRO A 35 -35.12 12.82 44.75
C PRO A 35 -35.14 11.64 43.77
N SER A 36 -35.41 10.44 44.30
CA SER A 36 -35.84 9.27 43.53
C SER A 36 -37.36 9.21 43.48
N VAL A 37 -37.91 8.65 42.39
CA VAL A 37 -39.32 8.21 42.33
C VAL A 37 -39.39 6.83 41.68
N VAL A 38 -39.95 5.88 42.40
CA VAL A 38 -40.27 4.52 41.93
C VAL A 38 -41.75 4.47 41.56
N LYS A 39 -42.11 3.65 40.55
CA LYS A 39 -43.45 3.05 40.47
C LYS A 39 -43.45 1.74 39.69
N GLU A 40 -44.24 0.79 40.16
CA GLU A 40 -44.33 -0.60 39.70
C GLU A 40 -45.66 -0.89 38.95
N ASN A 41 -45.70 -2.04 38.27
CA ASN A 41 -46.84 -2.90 37.84
C ASN A 41 -46.35 -3.68 36.58
N THR A 42 -46.19 -5.01 36.49
CA THR A 42 -46.91 -6.19 37.07
C THR A 42 -48.34 -6.28 36.50
N ILE A 43 -48.87 -7.37 35.90
CA ILE A 43 -48.77 -8.85 36.09
C ILE A 43 -48.91 -9.64 34.74
N ALA A 44 -48.43 -10.92 34.73
CA ALA A 44 -48.62 -12.12 33.85
C ALA A 44 -49.69 -12.17 32.70
N GLY A 45 -49.69 -13.14 31.76
CA GLY A 45 -48.84 -14.33 31.47
C GLY A 45 -49.55 -15.40 30.59
N LEU A 46 -48.94 -16.60 30.39
CA LEU A 46 -49.42 -17.77 29.59
C LEU A 46 -49.46 -17.58 28.03
N SER A 47 -49.39 -18.61 27.15
CA SER A 47 -48.75 -19.95 27.20
C SER A 47 -48.72 -20.63 25.80
N SER A 48 -47.61 -21.29 25.45
CA SER A 48 -47.38 -22.35 24.43
C SER A 48 -48.46 -22.76 23.40
N THR A 49 -48.07 -22.88 22.12
CA THR A 49 -48.30 -24.11 21.31
C THR A 49 -47.39 -24.14 20.07
N SER A 50 -47.21 -25.33 19.46
CA SER A 50 -46.35 -25.58 18.30
C SER A 50 -47.14 -26.03 17.06
N GLY A 51 -46.60 -25.81 15.86
CA GLY A 51 -47.22 -26.17 14.59
C GLY A 51 -46.24 -26.80 13.61
N ASN A 52 -46.60 -27.95 13.04
CA ASN A 52 -45.84 -28.72 12.06
C ASN A 52 -46.71 -28.92 10.82
N VAL A 53 -46.17 -28.83 9.60
CA VAL A 53 -46.90 -29.11 8.34
C VAL A 53 -46.04 -29.99 7.42
N LYS A 54 -46.69 -30.86 6.63
CA LYS A 54 -46.05 -31.86 5.76
C LYS A 54 -46.50 -31.69 4.30
N CYS A 55 -45.65 -32.13 3.36
CA CYS A 55 -46.03 -32.36 1.96
C CYS A 55 -46.82 -33.69 1.78
N PRO A 56 -47.76 -33.77 0.81
CA PRO A 56 -48.28 -35.02 0.25
C PRO A 56 -47.54 -35.44 -1.04
N ARG A 57 -47.90 -36.62 -1.60
CA ARG A 57 -47.28 -37.23 -2.79
C ARG A 57 -48.20 -37.23 -4.03
N ALA A 58 -47.61 -37.55 -5.19
CA ALA A 58 -48.24 -37.63 -6.51
C ALA A 58 -49.16 -38.85 -6.72
N ILE A 59 -49.81 -38.87 -7.90
CA ILE A 59 -50.54 -40.00 -8.51
C ILE A 59 -50.17 -40.02 -10.00
N ASP A 60 -49.80 -41.17 -10.54
CA ASP A 60 -49.41 -41.37 -11.96
C ASP A 60 -50.63 -41.55 -12.90
N LYS A 61 -50.41 -41.45 -14.23
CA LYS A 61 -50.97 -42.39 -15.23
C LYS A 61 -50.50 -42.21 -16.69
N ASP A 62 -50.03 -43.33 -17.24
CA ASP A 62 -50.22 -43.92 -18.59
C ASP A 62 -49.96 -43.13 -19.91
N PHE A 63 -48.90 -43.58 -20.62
CA PHE A 63 -48.76 -43.89 -22.08
C PHE A 63 -49.41 -43.04 -23.19
N GLU A 64 -48.59 -42.67 -24.20
CA GLU A 64 -48.53 -43.37 -25.51
C GLU A 64 -47.24 -43.01 -26.29
N GLU A 65 -46.84 -43.84 -27.28
CA GLU A 65 -45.62 -43.68 -28.11
C GLU A 65 -45.95 -43.19 -29.54
N GLY A 66 -45.02 -42.49 -30.19
CA GLY A 66 -45.16 -42.06 -31.60
C GLY A 66 -43.81 -41.71 -32.25
N GLU A 67 -43.56 -42.26 -33.44
CA GLU A 67 -42.24 -42.20 -34.11
C GLU A 67 -41.99 -40.90 -34.90
N ALA A 68 -40.80 -40.31 -34.74
CA ALA A 68 -40.29 -39.24 -35.59
C ALA A 68 -38.74 -39.19 -35.66
N GLY A 69 -38.07 -40.34 -35.55
CA GLY A 69 -36.60 -40.42 -35.61
C GLY A 69 -36.07 -40.31 -37.04
N GLY A 70 -35.38 -39.21 -37.38
CA GLY A 70 -34.74 -39.06 -38.69
C GLY A 70 -33.84 -37.82 -38.83
N GLU A 71 -34.33 -36.62 -38.47
CA GLU A 71 -33.62 -35.37 -38.79
C GLU A 71 -32.64 -34.89 -37.70
N PHE A 72 -32.74 -35.40 -36.47
CA PHE A 72 -31.89 -35.00 -35.35
C PHE A 72 -30.49 -35.63 -35.36
N GLU A 73 -30.35 -36.82 -35.95
CA GLU A 73 -29.13 -37.62 -35.82
C GLU A 73 -27.98 -37.08 -36.70
N ASP A 74 -28.28 -36.61 -37.91
CA ASP A 74 -27.31 -35.96 -38.80
C ASP A 74 -26.75 -34.66 -38.17
N ALA A 75 -27.59 -33.81 -37.58
CA ALA A 75 -27.16 -32.58 -36.92
C ALA A 75 -26.23 -32.85 -35.72
N PHE A 76 -26.44 -33.96 -35.01
CA PHE A 76 -25.58 -34.40 -33.92
C PHE A 76 -24.23 -34.94 -34.42
N GLN A 77 -24.23 -35.76 -35.48
CA GLN A 77 -22.99 -36.25 -36.11
C GLN A 77 -22.15 -35.10 -36.70
N ASP A 78 -22.78 -34.12 -37.33
CA ASP A 78 -22.09 -32.95 -37.89
C ASP A 78 -21.47 -32.05 -36.79
N THR A 79 -22.08 -32.04 -35.59
CA THR A 79 -21.52 -31.39 -34.40
C THR A 79 -20.31 -32.16 -33.84
N ILE A 80 -20.40 -33.50 -33.73
CA ILE A 80 -19.27 -34.37 -33.37
C ILE A 80 -18.10 -34.21 -34.37
N GLY A 81 -18.40 -34.07 -35.67
CA GLY A 81 -17.41 -33.83 -36.72
C GLY A 81 -16.65 -32.50 -36.55
N LYS A 82 -17.32 -31.45 -36.08
CA LYS A 82 -16.70 -30.15 -35.78
C LYS A 82 -15.79 -30.25 -34.54
N SER A 83 -16.25 -30.86 -33.45
CA SER A 83 -15.44 -31.06 -32.24
C SER A 83 -14.18 -31.91 -32.50
N LYS A 84 -14.28 -32.98 -33.30
CA LYS A 84 -13.13 -33.80 -33.72
C LYS A 84 -12.07 -33.00 -34.50
N LYS A 85 -12.48 -32.04 -35.34
CA LYS A 85 -11.54 -31.14 -36.03
C LYS A 85 -10.80 -30.20 -35.07
N ILE A 86 -11.51 -29.61 -34.10
CA ILE A 86 -10.91 -28.72 -33.10
C ILE A 86 -9.84 -29.44 -32.28
N LEU A 87 -10.14 -30.65 -31.80
CA LEU A 87 -9.18 -31.49 -31.06
C LEU A 87 -7.94 -31.85 -31.90
N ALA A 88 -8.12 -32.13 -33.20
CA ALA A 88 -6.99 -32.38 -34.11
C ALA A 88 -6.11 -31.13 -34.30
N THR A 89 -6.70 -29.92 -34.38
CA THR A 89 -5.95 -28.66 -34.45
C THR A 89 -5.19 -28.37 -33.15
N GLN A 90 -5.80 -28.60 -31.99
CA GLN A 90 -5.12 -28.47 -30.69
C GLN A 90 -3.94 -29.43 -30.54
N LYS A 91 -4.10 -30.69 -30.98
CA LYS A 91 -3.00 -31.67 -30.94
C LYS A 91 -1.83 -31.26 -31.84
N ASN A 92 -2.12 -30.79 -33.06
CA ASN A 92 -1.09 -30.31 -33.99
C ASN A 92 -0.32 -29.09 -33.43
N LEU A 93 -1.00 -28.18 -32.72
CA LEU A 93 -0.36 -27.06 -32.02
C LEU A 93 0.60 -27.52 -30.92
N LEU A 94 0.22 -28.54 -30.15
CA LEU A 94 1.10 -29.14 -29.13
C LEU A 94 2.33 -29.81 -29.74
N GLU A 95 2.15 -30.58 -30.83
CA GLU A 95 3.25 -31.21 -31.58
C GLU A 95 4.23 -30.14 -32.14
N GLN A 96 3.73 -29.01 -32.67
CA GLN A 96 4.57 -27.88 -33.11
C GLN A 96 5.31 -27.18 -31.95
N MET A 97 4.70 -27.09 -30.76
CA MET A 97 5.36 -26.54 -29.57
C MET A 97 6.47 -27.46 -29.07
N GLU A 98 6.30 -28.77 -29.16
CA GLU A 98 7.31 -29.76 -28.79
C GLU A 98 8.47 -29.80 -29.80
N GLU A 99 8.21 -29.73 -31.10
CA GLU A 99 9.25 -29.54 -32.12
C GLU A 99 10.08 -28.27 -31.86
N ARG A 100 9.43 -27.12 -31.58
CA ARG A 100 10.13 -25.88 -31.22
C ARG A 100 10.98 -26.04 -29.95
N ARG A 101 10.49 -26.76 -28.94
CA ARG A 101 11.23 -27.04 -27.69
C ARG A 101 12.47 -27.89 -27.96
N ASN A 102 12.35 -28.89 -28.82
CA ASN A 102 13.46 -29.77 -29.24
C ASN A 102 14.48 -29.04 -30.13
N LEU A 103 14.05 -28.15 -31.02
CA LEU A 103 14.94 -27.27 -31.80
C LEU A 103 15.73 -26.31 -30.90
N LEU A 104 15.10 -25.73 -29.87
CA LEU A 104 15.76 -24.87 -28.88
C LEU A 104 16.74 -25.65 -27.99
N ALA A 105 16.42 -26.90 -27.64
CA ALA A 105 17.35 -27.78 -26.92
C ALA A 105 18.57 -28.15 -27.78
N SER A 106 18.33 -28.56 -29.04
CA SER A 106 19.38 -28.86 -30.03
C SER A 106 20.30 -27.66 -30.26
N SER A 107 19.74 -26.46 -30.40
CA SER A 107 20.49 -25.20 -30.60
C SER A 107 21.46 -24.89 -29.45
N LYS A 108 21.12 -25.25 -28.20
CA LYS A 108 22.01 -25.08 -27.03
C LYS A 108 23.12 -26.13 -26.94
N SER A 109 23.01 -27.24 -27.67
CA SER A 109 24.04 -28.31 -27.67
C SER A 109 25.23 -28.03 -28.61
N THR A 110 25.08 -27.08 -29.54
CA THR A 110 26.08 -26.82 -30.61
C THR A 110 27.06 -25.67 -30.28
N SER A 111 27.01 -25.10 -29.07
CA SER A 111 27.81 -23.92 -28.68
C SER A 111 28.74 -24.17 -27.47
N VAL A 112 29.45 -25.30 -27.46
CA VAL A 112 30.50 -25.62 -26.47
C VAL A 112 31.72 -26.22 -27.19
N TYR A 113 32.92 -25.96 -26.66
CA TYR A 113 34.25 -26.41 -27.14
C TYR A 113 34.83 -25.72 -28.38
N LYS A 114 35.47 -24.56 -28.14
CA LYS A 114 36.93 -24.42 -28.30
C LYS A 114 37.45 -23.14 -27.65
N GLU A 115 38.17 -23.28 -26.54
CA GLU A 115 39.57 -22.82 -26.40
C GLU A 115 40.14 -23.12 -25.02
N ASN A 116 41.38 -23.63 -24.99
CA ASN A 116 42.26 -23.73 -23.83
C ASN A 116 43.63 -24.19 -24.36
N GLY A 117 44.65 -23.33 -24.36
CA GLY A 117 45.92 -23.66 -25.01
C GLY A 117 46.93 -22.51 -25.06
N VAL A 118 47.77 -22.43 -24.02
CA VAL A 118 48.91 -21.51 -23.89
C VAL A 118 49.80 -21.48 -25.15
N VAL A 119 50.16 -20.27 -25.60
CA VAL A 119 51.31 -20.04 -26.50
C VAL A 119 52.20 -18.95 -25.91
N SER A 120 53.49 -19.24 -25.79
CA SER A 120 54.53 -18.29 -25.36
C SER A 120 55.19 -17.61 -26.57
N TYR A 121 55.58 -16.35 -26.41
CA TYR A 121 56.46 -15.66 -27.36
C TYR A 121 57.62 -14.96 -26.65
N VAL A 122 58.83 -15.26 -27.11
CA VAL A 122 60.10 -14.66 -26.64
C VAL A 122 60.97 -14.38 -27.86
N GLY A 123 61.48 -13.15 -27.96
CA GLY A 123 62.40 -12.69 -29.00
C GLY A 123 61.72 -12.12 -30.25
N LYS A 124 62.34 -11.17 -30.97
CA LYS A 124 63.67 -10.56 -30.79
C LYS A 124 63.67 -9.10 -31.26
N ASP A 125 64.49 -8.26 -30.63
CA ASP A 125 64.93 -6.98 -31.21
C ASP A 125 65.84 -7.20 -32.44
N PRO A 126 65.93 -6.17 -33.29
CA PRO A 126 67.25 -5.75 -33.75
C PRO A 126 67.56 -4.26 -33.48
N ASN A 127 68.75 -4.04 -32.92
CA ASN A 127 69.51 -2.78 -32.81
C ASN A 127 69.89 -2.22 -34.22
N PRO A 128 70.58 -1.05 -34.42
CA PRO A 128 71.26 -0.19 -33.42
C PRO A 128 71.12 1.35 -33.59
N ALA A 129 71.59 2.13 -32.60
CA ALA A 129 72.53 3.26 -32.80
C ALA A 129 73.07 3.88 -31.47
N SER A 130 74.25 4.49 -31.56
CA SER A 130 75.01 5.38 -30.63
C SER A 130 74.26 6.14 -29.50
N GLY A 131 74.86 6.45 -28.33
CA GLY A 131 76.21 6.15 -27.83
C GLY A 131 76.91 7.34 -27.10
N GLN A 132 77.64 7.06 -26.00
CA GLN A 132 78.44 8.00 -25.16
C GLN A 132 77.62 9.09 -24.43
N SER A 133 77.93 9.54 -23.20
CA SER A 133 79.06 9.35 -22.27
C SER A 133 78.53 9.23 -20.81
N GLY A 134 79.26 8.66 -19.83
CA GLY A 134 80.19 9.38 -18.93
C GLY A 134 79.46 9.96 -17.69
N VAL A 135 79.86 9.77 -16.43
CA VAL A 135 81.12 9.27 -15.82
C VAL A 135 80.83 8.48 -14.52
N ASN A 136 81.72 7.55 -14.14
CA ASN A 136 81.62 6.72 -12.92
C ASN A 136 82.17 7.41 -11.66
N ASN A 137 81.58 7.13 -10.49
CA ASN A 137 82.20 6.50 -9.31
C ASN A 137 81.12 6.35 -8.19
N SER A 138 80.97 5.25 -7.44
CA SER A 138 81.94 4.45 -6.66
C SER A 138 82.49 5.22 -5.44
N GLN A 139 82.64 4.66 -4.23
CA GLN A 139 82.52 3.27 -3.77
C GLN A 139 82.44 3.22 -2.21
N HIS A 140 81.80 2.19 -1.60
CA HIS A 140 82.08 1.59 -0.26
C HIS A 140 82.11 2.50 1.03
N ASN A 141 82.00 2.02 2.28
CA ASN A 141 81.49 0.79 2.92
C ASN A 141 81.25 1.04 4.44
N ASN A 142 80.75 0.03 5.16
CA ASN A 142 80.82 -0.16 6.63
C ASN A 142 79.96 0.77 7.53
N GLN A 143 79.54 0.39 8.75
CA GLN A 143 79.05 -0.90 9.30
C GLN A 143 78.56 -0.66 10.76
N VAL A 144 77.47 -1.34 11.17
CA VAL A 144 77.27 -1.93 12.54
C VAL A 144 76.83 -1.05 13.76
N PHE A 145 76.00 -1.69 14.60
CA PHE A 145 75.57 -1.47 16.01
C PHE A 145 74.52 -0.39 16.44
N SER A 146 73.30 -0.90 16.70
CA SER A 146 72.44 -0.78 17.91
C SER A 146 72.38 0.48 18.80
N GLY A 147 71.16 0.89 19.15
CA GLY A 147 70.79 1.69 20.33
C GLY A 147 69.27 1.77 20.51
N SER A 148 68.74 1.85 21.74
CA SER A 148 67.29 1.82 22.03
C SER A 148 66.89 2.66 23.27
N TYR A 149 65.59 2.66 23.62
CA TYR A 149 64.92 3.33 24.77
C TYR A 149 64.71 4.87 24.68
N ALA A 150 63.87 5.52 25.51
CA ALA A 150 62.48 5.23 25.98
C ALA A 150 61.91 6.41 26.84
N HIS A 151 60.57 6.49 26.95
CA HIS A 151 59.74 7.09 28.02
C HIS A 151 60.07 8.45 28.71
N SER A 152 59.07 9.34 28.76
CA SER A 152 58.77 10.18 29.95
C SER A 152 57.24 10.41 30.11
N THR A 153 56.75 10.90 31.27
CA THR A 153 55.34 10.70 31.71
C THR A 153 54.72 11.85 32.54
N SER A 154 53.37 11.87 32.61
CA SER A 154 52.51 12.48 33.67
C SER A 154 52.29 14.02 33.60
N ASN A 155 51.44 14.70 34.42
CA ASN A 155 50.72 14.30 35.64
C ASN A 155 49.42 15.13 35.93
N LYS A 156 48.37 14.46 36.43
CA LYS A 156 47.28 14.87 37.37
C LYS A 156 46.58 16.27 37.37
N VAL A 157 45.25 16.23 37.10
CA VAL A 157 44.09 16.56 37.99
C VAL A 157 43.64 18.03 38.29
N ALA A 158 42.29 18.20 38.34
CA ALA A 158 41.45 19.33 38.83
C ALA A 158 41.38 20.63 37.97
N GLY A 159 40.29 21.43 37.96
CA GLY A 159 38.92 21.23 38.49
C GLY A 159 38.01 22.49 38.44
N VAL A 160 36.77 22.35 37.88
CA VAL A 160 35.43 22.84 38.33
C VAL A 160 35.36 24.03 39.36
N PRO A 161 34.44 25.06 39.28
CA PRO A 161 33.50 25.52 38.21
C PRO A 161 33.17 27.07 38.06
N SER A 162 32.51 27.44 36.95
CA SER A 162 31.31 28.36 36.85
C SER A 162 31.29 29.88 37.15
N ILE A 163 30.21 30.53 36.63
CA ILE A 163 29.49 31.78 37.00
C ILE A 163 29.62 33.02 36.07
N LEU A 164 28.46 33.69 35.91
CA LEU A 164 28.06 34.95 35.24
C LEU A 164 28.74 36.23 35.86
N PRO A 165 28.45 37.55 35.58
CA PRO A 165 27.16 38.11 35.09
C PRO A 165 27.05 39.51 34.38
N THR A 166 25.79 39.86 34.02
CA THR A 166 25.09 41.18 34.07
C THR A 166 25.32 42.38 33.11
N LYS A 167 24.15 42.95 32.71
CA LYS A 167 23.75 44.39 32.61
C LYS A 167 24.25 45.30 31.47
N GLY A 168 23.31 46.07 30.89
CA GLY A 168 23.54 47.20 29.99
C GLY A 168 22.25 47.98 29.64
N TYR A 169 22.39 49.27 29.27
CA TYR A 169 21.31 50.26 29.04
C TYR A 169 21.80 51.31 28.00
N ARG A 170 21.04 52.30 27.48
CA ARG A 170 19.72 52.88 27.85
C ARG A 170 18.99 53.44 26.59
N GLU A 171 18.22 54.52 26.74
CA GLU A 171 17.76 55.46 25.69
C GLU A 171 18.94 56.02 24.84
N GLY A 172 18.80 56.64 23.66
CA GLY A 172 17.63 56.94 22.81
C GLY A 172 17.32 58.44 22.60
N GLU A 173 17.79 59.10 21.53
CA GLU A 173 17.23 60.40 21.05
C GLU A 173 17.55 60.82 19.57
N LYS A 174 16.50 61.25 18.85
CA LYS A 174 16.27 62.38 17.88
C LYS A 174 17.35 62.96 16.90
N LYS A 175 16.79 63.59 15.83
CA LYS A 175 17.35 64.61 14.85
C LYS A 175 18.16 64.05 13.66
N SER A 176 18.20 64.66 12.45
CA SER A 176 17.53 65.87 11.90
C SER A 176 17.48 65.91 10.34
N THR A 177 16.71 66.88 9.80
CA THR A 177 16.68 67.57 8.48
C THR A 177 17.92 67.48 7.55
N ALA A 178 17.86 67.72 6.21
CA ALA A 178 16.93 68.54 5.39
C ALA A 178 16.90 68.15 3.88
N GLU A 179 15.93 68.71 3.13
CA GLU A 179 15.96 69.24 1.72
C GLU A 179 16.65 68.45 0.57
N LEU A 180 16.14 68.33 -0.67
CA LEU A 180 14.99 68.91 -1.43
C LEU A 180 14.47 67.84 -2.46
N THR A 181 13.77 68.00 -3.60
CA THR A 181 13.42 69.13 -4.52
C THR A 181 12.18 68.79 -5.40
N VAL A 182 11.54 69.83 -5.98
CA VAL A 182 10.88 69.97 -7.33
C VAL A 182 10.42 68.72 -8.13
N GLU A 183 9.22 68.64 -8.75
CA GLU A 183 7.93 69.40 -8.71
C GLU A 183 6.76 68.60 -9.35
N ARG A 184 5.51 69.02 -9.03
CA ARG A 184 4.24 69.13 -9.83
C ARG A 184 4.06 68.36 -11.16
N ASP A 185 2.87 67.90 -11.56
CA ASP A 185 1.46 67.82 -11.06
C ASP A 185 0.75 66.72 -11.91
N SER A 186 -0.53 66.31 -11.86
CA SER A 186 -1.82 66.71 -11.22
C SER A 186 -2.60 65.42 -10.82
N LEU A 187 -3.84 65.29 -10.31
CA LEU A 187 -5.13 66.03 -10.23
C LEU A 187 -5.94 66.09 -11.55
N ALA A 188 -7.25 65.75 -11.63
CA ALA A 188 -8.24 65.26 -10.65
C ALA A 188 -9.17 64.19 -11.31
N THR A 189 -9.82 63.19 -10.68
CA THR A 189 -10.76 63.07 -9.52
C THR A 189 -12.26 63.32 -9.84
N VAL A 190 -13.13 62.42 -9.33
CA VAL A 190 -14.61 62.49 -9.19
C VAL A 190 -15.50 62.38 -10.45
N SER A 191 -16.28 61.29 -10.58
CA SER A 191 -17.73 61.30 -10.26
C SER A 191 -18.45 59.99 -10.59
N SER A 192 -19.42 59.59 -9.76
CA SER A 192 -20.36 58.50 -10.00
C SER A 192 -21.65 59.00 -10.68
N LYS A 193 -22.36 58.09 -11.38
CA LYS A 193 -23.81 58.19 -11.62
C LYS A 193 -24.40 56.86 -12.10
N ASN A 194 -25.57 56.49 -11.54
CA ASN A 194 -26.38 55.37 -12.01
C ASN A 194 -27.23 55.78 -13.22
N PHE A 195 -27.51 54.84 -14.11
CA PHE A 195 -28.77 54.81 -14.87
C PHE A 195 -29.18 53.34 -15.14
N LYS A 196 -30.48 53.08 -15.20
CA LYS A 196 -31.06 51.85 -15.75
C LYS A 196 -31.54 52.15 -17.17
N GLU A 197 -31.43 51.21 -18.12
CA GLU A 197 -32.59 50.43 -18.60
C GLU A 197 -32.24 49.48 -19.76
N THR A 198 -33.19 48.62 -20.06
CA THR A 198 -33.17 47.48 -20.98
C THR A 198 -32.72 47.77 -22.42
N SER A 199 -31.93 46.86 -22.98
CA SER A 199 -32.05 46.47 -24.40
C SER A 199 -31.64 45.00 -24.59
N SER A 200 -32.33 44.30 -25.49
CA SER A 200 -32.13 42.87 -25.77
C SER A 200 -31.21 42.67 -26.98
N VAL A 201 -30.10 41.94 -26.82
CA VAL A 201 -29.28 41.47 -27.95
C VAL A 201 -28.93 39.99 -27.80
N THR A 202 -29.23 39.28 -28.88
CA THR A 202 -28.88 37.91 -29.28
C THR A 202 -27.54 37.39 -28.73
N PHE A 203 -27.57 36.22 -28.08
CA PHE A 203 -26.37 35.40 -27.87
C PHE A 203 -25.89 34.80 -29.21
N GLN A 204 -24.58 34.84 -29.46
CA GLN A 204 -23.94 34.08 -30.54
C GLN A 204 -23.40 32.76 -29.97
N ASN A 205 -23.50 31.67 -30.73
CA ASN A 205 -23.00 30.36 -30.34
C ASN A 205 -21.51 30.22 -30.67
N GLU A 206 -20.65 30.00 -29.67
CA GLU A 206 -19.27 29.58 -29.89
C GLU A 206 -19.16 28.04 -29.82
N THR A 207 -19.07 27.44 -31.01
CA THR A 207 -18.43 26.15 -31.37
C THR A 207 -18.24 25.07 -30.29
N LEU A 208 -19.05 24.00 -30.39
CA LEU A 208 -18.71 22.67 -29.89
C LEU A 208 -17.68 21.96 -30.81
N PRO A 209 -16.84 21.03 -30.30
CA PRO A 209 -15.89 20.27 -31.12
C PRO A 209 -16.54 19.33 -32.15
N SER A 210 -15.87 19.14 -33.29
CA SER A 210 -16.43 18.48 -34.48
C SER A 210 -16.15 16.97 -34.59
N PHE A 211 -16.98 16.12 -33.98
CA PHE A 211 -17.02 14.67 -34.31
C PHE A 211 -18.42 14.02 -34.18
N LEU A 212 -19.47 14.58 -34.80
CA LEU A 212 -20.75 13.89 -34.98
C LEU A 212 -21.40 14.25 -36.32
N SER A 213 -20.93 13.64 -37.43
CA SER A 213 -21.51 13.88 -38.76
C SER A 213 -21.35 12.72 -39.76
N LYS A 214 -21.52 11.46 -39.31
CA LYS A 214 -21.64 10.29 -40.22
C LYS A 214 -22.36 9.08 -39.59
N ALA A 215 -23.68 9.17 -39.48
CA ALA A 215 -24.56 8.01 -39.28
C ALA A 215 -25.90 8.27 -39.99
N SER A 216 -26.10 7.69 -41.17
CA SER A 216 -27.31 7.87 -41.97
C SER A 216 -28.27 6.70 -41.80
N LYS A 217 -29.41 6.98 -41.15
CA LYS A 217 -30.72 6.31 -41.24
C LYS A 217 -30.77 4.84 -41.67
N PHE A 218 -31.38 4.02 -40.81
CA PHE A 218 -32.43 3.10 -41.26
C PHE A 218 -33.58 3.14 -40.24
N ASP A 219 -34.82 3.29 -40.74
CA ASP A 219 -36.03 2.91 -40.00
C ASP A 219 -36.13 1.37 -39.98
N GLY A 220 -36.83 0.69 -39.07
CA GLY A 220 -37.75 1.18 -38.05
C GLY A 220 -39.07 0.39 -38.13
N LEU A 221 -39.20 -0.65 -37.31
CA LEU A 221 -40.41 -1.46 -37.13
C LEU A 221 -40.55 -1.86 -35.64
N LYS A 222 -41.73 -2.34 -35.25
CA LYS A 222 -42.16 -2.51 -33.85
C LYS A 222 -42.54 -3.98 -33.52
N ASP A 223 -43.05 -4.15 -32.30
CA ASP A 223 -43.88 -5.24 -31.77
C ASP A 223 -43.11 -6.49 -31.28
N GLU A 224 -43.56 -7.22 -30.24
CA GLU A 224 -44.16 -6.83 -28.95
C GLU A 224 -44.05 -8.02 -27.95
N LYS A 225 -43.65 -7.78 -26.68
CA LYS A 225 -44.06 -8.52 -25.45
C LYS A 225 -43.65 -10.00 -25.14
N LEU A 226 -43.80 -10.34 -23.83
CA LEU A 226 -43.78 -11.66 -23.15
C LEU A 226 -42.38 -12.31 -23.00
N GLU A 227 -41.85 -12.60 -21.79
CA GLU A 227 -42.18 -13.66 -20.79
C GLU A 227 -41.65 -15.05 -21.17
N GLU A 228 -41.08 -15.89 -20.30
CA GLU A 228 -40.47 -15.75 -18.96
C GLU A 228 -39.64 -17.04 -18.64
N LEU A 229 -38.81 -17.05 -17.58
CA LEU A 229 -38.17 -18.22 -16.92
C LEU A 229 -37.11 -19.02 -17.75
N ALA A 230 -35.88 -19.24 -17.26
CA ALA A 230 -35.40 -20.15 -16.18
C ALA A 230 -35.32 -21.63 -16.66
N GLU A 231 -34.15 -22.30 -16.56
CA GLU A 231 -33.77 -23.27 -15.50
C GLU A 231 -34.65 -24.55 -15.50
N GLU A 232 -34.15 -25.79 -15.36
CA GLU A 232 -32.87 -26.27 -14.80
C GLU A 232 -32.58 -27.73 -15.24
N SER A 233 -31.40 -28.28 -14.89
CA SER A 233 -31.07 -29.73 -14.84
C SER A 233 -30.95 -30.48 -16.20
N SER A 234 -30.36 -31.69 -16.30
CA SER A 234 -29.85 -32.59 -15.24
C SER A 234 -28.55 -33.32 -15.61
N GLU A 235 -27.86 -33.74 -14.55
CA GLU A 235 -26.68 -34.60 -14.41
C GLU A 235 -26.53 -35.79 -15.40
N ASN A 236 -25.27 -36.23 -15.62
CA ASN A 236 -24.90 -37.65 -15.43
C ASN A 236 -23.37 -37.87 -15.34
N ARG A 237 -22.95 -38.55 -14.25
CA ARG A 237 -21.83 -39.51 -14.13
C ARG A 237 -20.38 -39.10 -14.45
N SER A 238 -19.68 -38.69 -13.39
CA SER A 238 -18.53 -39.42 -12.81
C SER A 238 -17.61 -40.28 -13.71
N ASP A 239 -16.31 -39.95 -13.68
CA ASP A 239 -15.21 -40.91 -13.63
C ASP A 239 -14.19 -40.40 -12.59
N GLU A 240 -13.67 -41.28 -11.72
CA GLU A 240 -12.75 -40.90 -10.64
C GLU A 240 -11.27 -41.06 -11.04
N ALA A 241 -10.44 -40.06 -10.72
CA ALA A 241 -8.99 -40.19 -10.69
C ALA A 241 -8.46 -39.46 -9.43
N ASN A 242 -7.87 -40.22 -8.50
CA ASN A 242 -7.44 -39.70 -7.21
C ASN A 242 -6.13 -38.90 -7.32
N ASP A 243 -6.12 -37.67 -6.82
CA ASP A 243 -4.91 -36.91 -6.44
C ASP A 243 -5.07 -36.46 -4.98
N PRO A 244 -4.14 -36.78 -4.05
CA PRO A 244 -4.40 -36.63 -2.62
C PRO A 244 -3.88 -35.32 -2.03
N GLY A 245 -4.78 -34.38 -1.71
CA GLY A 245 -4.55 -33.41 -0.64
C GLY A 245 -4.85 -31.93 -0.92
N GLU A 246 -6.12 -31.58 -1.18
CA GLU A 246 -6.64 -30.26 -0.80
C GLU A 246 -7.55 -30.43 0.41
N GLU A 247 -7.22 -29.79 1.53
CA GLU A 247 -8.16 -29.64 2.65
C GLU A 247 -9.11 -28.46 2.39
N ASP A 248 -10.37 -28.65 2.81
CA ASP A 248 -11.55 -27.89 2.40
C ASP A 248 -11.57 -26.45 2.98
N THR A 249 -10.68 -25.59 2.48
CA THR A 249 -10.74 -24.13 2.68
C THR A 249 -11.86 -23.56 1.82
N LYS A 250 -13.08 -23.57 2.37
CA LYS A 250 -14.28 -23.05 1.70
C LYS A 250 -14.08 -21.61 1.23
N SER A 251 -13.82 -21.46 -0.06
CA SER A 251 -13.66 -20.16 -0.70
C SER A 251 -14.93 -19.33 -0.56
N SER A 252 -14.77 -18.04 -0.28
CA SER A 252 -15.90 -17.12 -0.11
C SER A 252 -16.71 -17.06 -1.41
N PRO A 253 -18.05 -17.14 -1.38
CA PRO A 253 -18.89 -17.32 -2.57
C PRO A 253 -18.62 -16.25 -3.61
N LEU A 254 -18.61 -16.63 -4.90
CA LEU A 254 -18.36 -15.73 -6.03
C LEU A 254 -19.40 -14.58 -6.08
N ALA A 255 -19.04 -13.47 -6.71
CA ALA A 255 -19.86 -12.25 -6.74
C ALA A 255 -21.25 -12.45 -7.40
N GLY A 256 -21.39 -13.44 -8.29
CA GLY A 256 -22.67 -13.81 -8.91
C GLY A 256 -23.34 -12.61 -9.61
N ALA A 257 -24.53 -12.22 -9.16
CA ALA A 257 -25.25 -11.06 -9.68
C ALA A 257 -24.51 -9.71 -9.47
N ASN A 258 -23.55 -9.65 -8.53
CA ASN A 258 -22.72 -8.47 -8.26
C ASN A 258 -21.43 -8.41 -9.11
N VAL A 259 -21.22 -9.27 -10.11
CA VAL A 259 -20.07 -9.16 -11.03
C VAL A 259 -20.01 -7.74 -11.64
N MET A 260 -18.79 -7.21 -11.81
CA MET A 260 -18.55 -5.81 -12.20
C MET A 260 -17.36 -5.68 -13.14
N ASN A 261 -17.32 -4.57 -13.87
CA ASN A 261 -16.06 -4.01 -14.37
C ASN A 261 -15.44 -3.16 -13.24
N ILE A 262 -14.25 -3.52 -12.76
CA ILE A 262 -13.53 -2.81 -11.70
C ILE A 262 -12.23 -2.24 -12.27
N ILE A 263 -11.94 -0.97 -11.99
CA ILE A 263 -10.70 -0.31 -12.40
C ILE A 263 -10.03 0.29 -11.17
N LEU A 264 -8.98 -0.38 -10.68
CA LEU A 264 -8.13 0.13 -9.61
C LEU A 264 -7.09 1.08 -10.20
N VAL A 265 -6.94 2.27 -9.63
CA VAL A 265 -6.01 3.30 -10.10
C VAL A 265 -5.08 3.66 -8.94
N ALA A 266 -3.77 3.58 -9.17
CA ALA A 266 -2.75 3.80 -8.14
C ALA A 266 -1.42 4.30 -8.74
N ALA A 267 -0.67 5.10 -7.97
CA ALA A 267 0.69 5.53 -8.34
C ALA A 267 1.76 4.45 -8.08
N GLU A 268 1.42 3.37 -7.38
CA GLU A 268 2.28 2.20 -7.17
C GLU A 268 1.55 0.94 -7.64
N CYS A 269 2.30 0.01 -8.23
CA CYS A 269 1.84 -1.34 -8.53
C CYS A 269 3.02 -2.32 -8.45
N SER A 270 3.00 -3.22 -7.47
CA SER A 270 3.98 -4.31 -7.37
C SER A 270 3.81 -5.28 -8.56
N PRO A 271 4.90 -5.79 -9.18
CA PRO A 271 6.31 -5.60 -8.83
C PRO A 271 6.99 -4.36 -9.47
N TRP A 272 6.32 -3.65 -10.39
CA TRP A 272 6.93 -2.65 -11.27
C TRP A 272 7.26 -1.30 -10.63
N SER A 273 6.47 -0.86 -9.65
CA SER A 273 6.69 0.39 -8.92
C SER A 273 6.12 0.29 -7.50
N LYS A 274 6.99 0.37 -6.48
CA LYS A 274 6.61 0.23 -5.07
C LYS A 274 7.49 1.11 -4.18
N THR A 275 6.88 1.81 -3.22
CA THR A 275 7.57 2.54 -2.15
C THR A 275 7.00 2.21 -0.76
N GLY A 276 5.72 1.82 -0.71
CA GLY A 276 5.03 1.43 0.52
C GLY A 276 4.04 0.29 0.29
N GLY A 277 3.05 0.18 1.17
CA GLY A 277 2.01 -0.85 1.07
C GLY A 277 1.01 -0.63 -0.07
N LEU A 278 0.95 0.56 -0.66
CA LEU A 278 0.05 0.85 -1.80
C LEU A 278 0.36 -0.06 -2.99
N GLY A 279 1.65 -0.23 -3.33
CA GLY A 279 2.07 -1.15 -4.39
C GLY A 279 1.64 -2.60 -4.14
N ASP A 280 1.55 -3.03 -2.88
CA ASP A 280 1.11 -4.39 -2.52
C ASP A 280 -0.40 -4.54 -2.67
N VAL A 281 -1.19 -3.54 -2.23
CA VAL A 281 -2.65 -3.56 -2.46
C VAL A 281 -2.96 -3.57 -3.96
N ALA A 282 -2.29 -2.73 -4.75
CA ALA A 282 -2.43 -2.70 -6.21
C ALA A 282 -1.91 -3.98 -6.90
N GLY A 283 -0.96 -4.70 -6.30
CA GLY A 283 -0.49 -5.99 -6.78
C GLY A 283 -1.46 -7.14 -6.51
N ALA A 284 -2.12 -7.16 -5.34
CA ALA A 284 -2.81 -8.34 -4.82
C ALA A 284 -4.35 -8.24 -4.74
N LEU A 285 -4.92 -7.11 -4.30
CA LEU A 285 -6.38 -6.93 -4.22
C LEU A 285 -7.08 -7.13 -5.58
N PRO A 286 -6.55 -6.63 -6.72
CA PRO A 286 -7.11 -6.90 -8.05
C PRO A 286 -7.21 -8.38 -8.39
N LYS A 287 -6.21 -9.19 -8.00
CA LYS A 287 -6.19 -10.63 -8.27
C LYS A 287 -7.24 -11.38 -7.45
N ALA A 288 -7.48 -10.97 -6.21
CA ALA A 288 -8.56 -11.50 -5.39
C ALA A 288 -9.95 -11.12 -5.95
N LEU A 289 -10.13 -9.86 -6.37
CA LEU A 289 -11.37 -9.44 -7.06
C LEU A 289 -11.59 -10.20 -8.39
N ALA A 290 -10.54 -10.48 -9.15
CA ALA A 290 -10.62 -11.30 -10.37
C ALA A 290 -11.04 -12.75 -10.05
N ARG A 291 -10.47 -13.37 -9.00
CA ARG A 291 -10.91 -14.70 -8.51
C ARG A 291 -12.39 -14.75 -8.13
N ARG A 292 -12.95 -13.64 -7.61
CA ARG A 292 -14.38 -13.52 -7.27
C ARG A 292 -15.30 -13.37 -8.48
N GLY A 293 -14.75 -13.29 -9.70
CA GLY A 293 -15.48 -13.23 -10.97
C GLY A 293 -15.64 -11.82 -11.56
N HIS A 294 -15.05 -10.78 -10.97
CA HIS A 294 -15.05 -9.44 -11.56
C HIS A 294 -14.07 -9.34 -12.73
N ARG A 295 -14.36 -8.48 -13.72
CA ARG A 295 -13.38 -8.10 -14.74
C ARG A 295 -12.56 -6.93 -14.18
N VAL A 296 -11.25 -7.12 -13.96
CA VAL A 296 -10.44 -6.17 -13.18
C VAL A 296 -9.26 -5.61 -13.98
N MET A 297 -9.22 -4.28 -14.09
CA MET A 297 -8.08 -3.51 -14.60
C MET A 297 -7.32 -2.84 -13.44
N VAL A 298 -6.01 -2.73 -13.56
CA VAL A 298 -5.16 -1.83 -12.78
C VAL A 298 -4.58 -0.79 -13.71
N VAL A 299 -4.73 0.50 -13.39
CA VAL A 299 -4.13 1.60 -14.14
C VAL A 299 -3.07 2.28 -13.29
N ALA A 300 -1.82 2.28 -13.78
CA ALA A 300 -0.66 2.88 -13.12
C ALA A 300 0.22 3.66 -14.12
N PRO A 301 1.09 4.60 -13.69
CA PRO A 301 2.02 5.26 -14.60
C PRO A 301 3.19 4.35 -15.00
N ARG A 302 3.67 4.48 -16.25
CA ARG A 302 4.88 3.78 -16.72
C ARG A 302 6.11 4.60 -16.36
N TYR A 303 6.62 4.39 -15.14
CA TYR A 303 7.83 5.08 -14.67
C TYR A 303 9.12 4.61 -15.36
N GLY A 304 9.09 3.39 -15.92
CA GLY A 304 10.26 2.70 -16.44
C GLY A 304 9.99 1.68 -17.53
N ASN A 305 11.07 1.10 -18.05
CA ASN A 305 11.00 0.10 -19.12
C ASN A 305 10.76 -1.32 -18.60
N TYR A 306 9.51 -1.58 -18.22
CA TYR A 306 9.00 -2.90 -17.86
C TYR A 306 9.00 -3.85 -19.07
N ALA A 307 9.22 -5.15 -18.84
CA ALA A 307 9.46 -6.14 -19.89
C ALA A 307 8.19 -6.92 -20.30
N GLU A 308 7.22 -7.03 -19.39
CA GLU A 308 5.95 -7.74 -19.58
C GLU A 308 4.91 -6.91 -20.35
N PRO A 309 4.74 -5.59 -20.09
CA PRO A 309 3.71 -4.79 -20.74
C PRO A 309 4.04 -4.47 -22.21
N GLN A 310 3.10 -4.74 -23.10
CA GLN A 310 3.23 -4.50 -24.54
C GLN A 310 2.42 -3.28 -24.97
N TYR A 311 2.89 -2.55 -25.99
CA TYR A 311 2.18 -1.37 -26.50
C TYR A 311 0.86 -1.78 -27.16
N THR A 312 -0.25 -1.16 -26.74
CA THR A 312 -1.62 -1.51 -27.17
C THR A 312 -2.01 -0.97 -28.55
N GLY A 313 -1.14 -0.16 -29.19
CA GLY A 313 -1.50 0.57 -30.41
C GLY A 313 -2.27 1.88 -30.17
N VAL A 314 -2.51 2.27 -28.91
CA VAL A 314 -3.36 3.40 -28.54
C VAL A 314 -2.51 4.60 -28.06
N SER A 315 -2.51 5.67 -28.85
CA SER A 315 -2.16 7.04 -28.42
C SER A 315 -3.40 7.87 -28.10
N LYS A 316 -3.30 8.76 -27.10
CA LYS A 316 -4.27 9.84 -26.79
C LYS A 316 -3.52 11.12 -26.44
N ARG A 317 -4.22 12.26 -26.45
CA ARG A 317 -3.68 13.55 -26.01
C ARG A 317 -4.58 14.15 -24.94
N TYR A 318 -3.96 14.64 -23.87
CA TYR A 318 -4.65 15.25 -22.74
C TYR A 318 -4.07 16.63 -22.48
N ARG A 319 -4.95 17.60 -22.22
CA ARG A 319 -4.51 18.96 -21.91
C ARG A 319 -4.08 19.05 -20.44
N VAL A 320 -2.86 19.55 -20.22
CA VAL A 320 -2.26 19.78 -18.90
C VAL A 320 -1.50 21.10 -18.96
N ASP A 321 -1.76 22.02 -18.02
CA ASP A 321 -1.09 23.34 -17.98
C ASP A 321 -1.15 24.08 -19.34
N GLY A 322 -2.32 24.02 -19.99
CA GLY A 322 -2.56 24.60 -21.32
C GLY A 322 -1.98 23.82 -22.52
N GLN A 323 -1.07 22.87 -22.29
CA GLN A 323 -0.33 22.11 -23.31
C GLN A 323 -0.98 20.75 -23.61
N ASP A 324 -0.89 20.26 -24.85
CA ASP A 324 -1.34 18.92 -25.23
C ASP A 324 -0.22 17.89 -24.97
N VAL A 325 -0.40 17.03 -23.97
CA VAL A 325 0.53 15.95 -23.65
C VAL A 325 0.05 14.65 -24.28
N GLU A 326 0.92 14.01 -25.08
CA GLU A 326 0.67 12.67 -25.61
C GLU A 326 0.89 11.59 -24.54
N VAL A 327 -0.04 10.63 -24.51
CA VAL A 327 -0.04 9.44 -23.66
C VAL A 327 -0.19 8.22 -24.56
N THR A 328 0.62 7.20 -24.31
CA THR A 328 0.49 5.89 -24.95
C THR A 328 0.16 4.84 -23.88
N TYR A 329 -0.60 3.81 -24.25
CA TYR A 329 -1.01 2.76 -23.31
C TYR A 329 -0.26 1.45 -23.56
N PHE A 330 0.32 0.89 -22.52
CA PHE A 330 0.87 -0.47 -22.50
C PHE A 330 -0.03 -1.38 -21.66
N GLN A 331 -0.09 -2.69 -21.97
CA GLN A 331 -0.91 -3.65 -21.22
C GLN A 331 -0.15 -4.97 -21.00
N ALA A 332 -0.35 -5.60 -19.84
CA ALA A 332 -0.03 -6.98 -19.55
C ALA A 332 -1.25 -7.66 -18.90
N TYR A 333 -1.47 -8.95 -19.17
CA TYR A 333 -2.52 -9.75 -18.53
C TYR A 333 -1.89 -10.81 -17.64
N ILE A 334 -2.12 -10.73 -16.32
CA ILE A 334 -1.47 -11.57 -15.30
C ILE A 334 -2.51 -11.93 -14.23
N ASP A 335 -2.59 -13.22 -13.85
CA ASP A 335 -3.46 -13.73 -12.77
C ASP A 335 -4.94 -13.28 -12.83
N GLY A 336 -5.49 -13.12 -14.04
CA GLY A 336 -6.87 -12.67 -14.27
C GLY A 336 -7.07 -11.15 -14.35
N VAL A 337 -6.00 -10.36 -14.28
CA VAL A 337 -6.03 -8.89 -14.18
C VAL A 337 -5.37 -8.24 -15.39
N ASP A 338 -6.01 -7.19 -15.91
CA ASP A 338 -5.47 -6.28 -16.93
C ASP A 338 -4.61 -5.17 -16.29
N TYR A 339 -3.28 -5.33 -16.29
CA TYR A 339 -2.36 -4.28 -15.85
C TYR A 339 -2.07 -3.32 -17.01
N VAL A 340 -2.62 -2.10 -16.94
CA VAL A 340 -2.54 -1.05 -17.95
C VAL A 340 -1.63 0.08 -17.46
N PHE A 341 -0.62 0.43 -18.26
CA PHE A 341 0.37 1.44 -17.92
C PHE A 341 0.25 2.68 -18.80
N VAL A 342 0.11 3.83 -18.15
CA VAL A 342 0.05 5.17 -18.75
C VAL A 342 1.48 5.64 -19.01
N ASP A 343 1.93 5.55 -20.26
CA ASP A 343 3.26 5.98 -20.68
C ASP A 343 3.22 7.39 -21.27
N SER A 344 4.10 8.26 -20.76
CA SER A 344 4.38 9.58 -21.31
C SER A 344 5.71 10.09 -20.77
N HIS A 345 6.34 11.00 -21.52
CA HIS A 345 7.60 11.66 -21.16
C HIS A 345 7.61 12.25 -19.73
N MET A 346 6.44 12.62 -19.19
CA MET A 346 6.31 13.13 -17.82
C MET A 346 6.60 12.10 -16.72
N PHE A 347 6.48 10.79 -16.99
CA PHE A 347 6.68 9.72 -16.00
C PHE A 347 8.06 9.06 -16.08
N HIS A 348 8.76 9.20 -17.21
CA HIS A 348 10.06 8.57 -17.45
C HIS A 348 11.16 9.10 -16.51
N ASN A 349 12.18 8.28 -16.27
CA ASN A 349 13.33 8.53 -15.37
C ASN A 349 13.00 8.56 -13.86
N PHE A 350 11.75 8.41 -13.46
CA PHE A 350 11.33 8.35 -12.05
C PHE A 350 11.33 6.93 -11.46
N GLU A 351 11.86 5.92 -12.16
CA GLU A 351 11.97 4.50 -11.71
C GLU A 351 12.47 4.34 -10.27
N ASN A 352 13.49 5.11 -9.88
CA ASN A 352 14.14 5.03 -8.58
C ASN A 352 13.51 5.95 -7.52
N ASN A 353 12.58 6.83 -7.90
CA ASN A 353 11.83 7.72 -7.00
C ASN A 353 10.59 8.26 -7.72
N ILE A 354 9.48 7.51 -7.68
CA ILE A 354 8.23 7.85 -8.39
C ILE A 354 7.60 9.18 -7.94
N TYR A 355 7.96 9.65 -6.74
CA TYR A 355 7.51 10.91 -6.13
C TYR A 355 8.58 12.03 -6.22
N GLY A 356 9.64 11.84 -7.01
CA GLY A 356 10.67 12.85 -7.24
C GLY A 356 10.20 14.01 -8.14
N GLY A 357 11.02 15.05 -8.24
CA GLY A 357 10.67 16.32 -8.91
C GLY A 357 10.09 17.35 -7.94
N ASP A 358 9.65 18.49 -8.47
CA ASP A 358 9.02 19.55 -7.68
C ASP A 358 7.52 19.33 -7.46
N ARG A 359 6.95 20.09 -6.51
CA ARG A 359 5.55 19.97 -6.08
C ARG A 359 4.54 20.21 -7.21
N VAL A 360 4.84 21.11 -8.14
CA VAL A 360 4.01 21.49 -9.29
C VAL A 360 4.23 20.51 -10.45
N GLU A 361 5.45 19.99 -10.64
CA GLU A 361 5.70 18.86 -11.55
C GLU A 361 4.87 17.65 -11.14
N ILE A 362 4.93 17.22 -9.87
CA ILE A 362 4.16 16.07 -9.38
C ILE A 362 2.65 16.31 -9.54
N LEU A 363 2.16 17.52 -9.21
CA LEU A 363 0.76 17.91 -9.46
C LEU A 363 0.36 17.68 -10.93
N LYS A 364 1.15 18.19 -11.88
CA LYS A 364 0.88 18.04 -13.32
C LYS A 364 0.97 16.57 -13.78
N ARG A 365 1.89 15.77 -13.21
CA ARG A 365 1.92 14.31 -13.43
C ARG A 365 0.63 13.62 -12.96
N MET A 366 0.11 13.99 -11.78
CA MET A 366 -1.13 13.40 -11.25
C MET A 366 -2.38 13.86 -12.00
N VAL A 367 -2.40 15.10 -12.49
CA VAL A 367 -3.43 15.64 -13.42
C VAL A 367 -3.47 14.81 -14.71
N LEU A 368 -2.32 14.60 -15.36
CA LEU A 368 -2.21 13.76 -16.56
C LEU A 368 -2.70 12.34 -16.30
N PHE A 369 -2.21 11.73 -15.22
CA PHE A 369 -2.51 10.35 -14.85
C PHE A 369 -4.01 10.13 -14.61
N CYS A 370 -4.66 11.02 -13.85
CA CYS A 370 -6.08 10.90 -13.56
C CYS A 370 -6.96 11.10 -14.80
N LYS A 371 -6.60 12.02 -15.71
CA LYS A 371 -7.32 12.21 -16.97
C LYS A 371 -7.24 10.96 -17.86
N ALA A 372 -6.02 10.42 -18.04
CA ALA A 372 -5.81 9.18 -18.78
C ALA A 372 -6.54 7.97 -18.16
N ALA A 373 -6.53 7.85 -16.83
CA ALA A 373 -7.13 6.72 -16.12
C ALA A 373 -8.67 6.67 -16.18
N VAL A 374 -9.37 7.82 -16.25
CA VAL A 374 -10.83 7.85 -16.42
C VAL A 374 -11.24 7.37 -17.82
N GLU A 375 -10.47 7.72 -18.86
CA GLU A 375 -10.79 7.34 -20.25
C GLU A 375 -10.26 5.96 -20.68
N ALA A 376 -9.30 5.38 -19.95
CA ALA A 376 -8.78 4.03 -20.17
C ALA A 376 -9.86 2.95 -20.46
N PRO A 377 -10.99 2.86 -19.71
CA PRO A 377 -12.07 1.91 -20.01
C PRO A 377 -12.67 1.98 -21.41
N TRP A 378 -12.62 3.12 -22.10
CA TRP A 378 -13.11 3.26 -23.48
C TRP A 378 -12.03 3.08 -24.53
N HIS A 379 -10.78 3.44 -24.23
CA HIS A 379 -9.73 3.49 -25.24
C HIS A 379 -8.83 2.24 -25.31
N VAL A 380 -8.71 1.47 -24.22
CA VAL A 380 -7.74 0.37 -24.13
C VAL A 380 -8.41 -0.99 -24.39
N PRO A 381 -8.11 -1.68 -25.51
CA PRO A 381 -8.78 -2.92 -25.91
C PRO A 381 -8.16 -4.15 -25.22
N CYS A 382 -8.33 -4.24 -23.91
CA CYS A 382 -7.93 -5.39 -23.09
C CYS A 382 -8.54 -6.71 -23.60
N GLY A 383 -7.72 -7.66 -24.05
CA GLY A 383 -8.19 -8.88 -24.71
C GLY A 383 -8.93 -8.63 -26.04
N GLY A 384 -8.71 -7.48 -26.68
CA GLY A 384 -9.38 -7.05 -27.91
C GLY A 384 -10.70 -6.29 -27.71
N VAL A 385 -11.18 -6.16 -26.47
CA VAL A 385 -12.47 -5.48 -26.17
C VAL A 385 -12.28 -4.51 -24.99
N CYS A 386 -12.65 -3.25 -25.17
CA CYS A 386 -12.60 -2.25 -24.11
C CYS A 386 -13.49 -2.63 -22.90
N TYR A 387 -13.34 -1.96 -21.75
CA TYR A 387 -14.19 -2.22 -20.58
C TYR A 387 -15.58 -1.57 -20.70
N GLY A 388 -15.66 -0.42 -21.36
CA GLY A 388 -16.87 0.40 -21.40
C GLY A 388 -17.17 1.07 -20.05
N ASP A 389 -18.27 1.81 -19.99
CA ASP A 389 -18.84 2.38 -18.76
C ASP A 389 -19.99 1.55 -18.18
N GLY A 390 -20.33 0.43 -18.83
CA GLY A 390 -21.32 -0.53 -18.34
C GLY A 390 -20.89 -1.19 -17.04
N ASN A 391 -21.72 -1.07 -16.00
CA ASN A 391 -21.52 -1.69 -14.68
C ASN A 391 -20.13 -1.41 -14.03
N LEU A 392 -19.56 -0.24 -14.34
CA LEU A 392 -18.21 0.16 -13.99
C LEU A 392 -18.07 0.72 -12.55
N ALA A 393 -16.99 0.37 -11.86
CA ALA A 393 -16.57 1.01 -10.62
C ALA A 393 -15.05 1.27 -10.59
N PHE A 394 -14.66 2.49 -10.20
CA PHE A 394 -13.27 2.88 -9.98
C PHE A 394 -12.87 2.77 -8.51
N ILE A 395 -11.65 2.29 -8.26
CA ILE A 395 -10.98 2.34 -6.95
C ILE A 395 -9.79 3.29 -7.07
N ALA A 396 -9.98 4.55 -6.69
CA ALA A 396 -8.91 5.54 -6.61
C ALA A 396 -8.14 5.35 -5.28
N ASN A 397 -6.82 5.25 -5.31
CA ASN A 397 -5.98 5.13 -4.12
C ASN A 397 -5.13 6.38 -3.86
N ASP A 398 -5.21 6.90 -2.62
CA ASP A 398 -4.51 8.08 -2.10
C ASP A 398 -4.66 9.37 -2.95
N TRP A 399 -4.04 10.46 -2.47
CA TRP A 399 -4.13 11.79 -3.09
C TRP A 399 -3.68 11.84 -4.55
N HIS A 400 -2.78 10.94 -4.94
CA HIS A 400 -2.29 10.73 -6.31
C HIS A 400 -3.43 10.56 -7.33
N THR A 401 -4.55 9.97 -6.90
CA THR A 401 -5.69 9.64 -7.75
C THR A 401 -6.99 10.30 -7.31
N ALA A 402 -6.97 11.12 -6.26
CA ALA A 402 -8.15 11.80 -5.73
C ALA A 402 -8.76 12.86 -6.67
N LEU A 403 -8.09 13.21 -7.78
CA LEU A 403 -8.71 13.95 -8.90
C LEU A 403 -9.67 13.09 -9.74
N LEU A 404 -9.51 11.76 -9.75
CA LEU A 404 -10.35 10.82 -10.53
C LEU A 404 -11.85 10.99 -10.23
N PRO A 405 -12.34 10.92 -8.98
CA PRO A 405 -13.76 11.16 -8.68
C PRO A 405 -14.22 12.58 -9.06
N VAL A 406 -13.34 13.58 -8.98
CA VAL A 406 -13.66 14.97 -9.37
C VAL A 406 -13.84 15.07 -10.89
N TYR A 407 -12.94 14.51 -11.70
CA TYR A 407 -13.08 14.47 -13.16
C TYR A 407 -14.27 13.61 -13.59
N LEU A 408 -14.46 12.42 -13.01
CA LEU A 408 -15.59 11.53 -13.28
C LEU A 408 -16.93 12.25 -13.10
N LYS A 409 -17.03 13.11 -12.08
CA LYS A 409 -18.16 14.01 -11.90
C LYS A 409 -18.18 15.11 -12.98
N ALA A 410 -17.17 15.97 -12.98
CA ALA A 410 -17.17 17.25 -13.68
C ALA A 410 -17.22 17.16 -15.21
N TYR A 411 -16.53 16.16 -15.79
CA TYR A 411 -16.45 16.00 -17.24
C TYR A 411 -17.39 14.93 -17.80
N TYR A 412 -17.76 13.92 -17.01
CA TYR A 412 -18.54 12.79 -17.50
C TYR A 412 -19.97 12.79 -16.96
N ARG A 413 -20.17 12.50 -15.66
CA ARG A 413 -21.51 12.31 -15.07
C ARG A 413 -22.40 13.55 -15.23
N ASP A 414 -21.87 14.72 -14.96
CA ASP A 414 -22.64 15.97 -15.03
C ASP A 414 -22.91 16.43 -16.48
N ASN A 415 -22.22 15.83 -17.47
CA ASN A 415 -22.50 15.95 -18.91
C ASN A 415 -23.25 14.72 -19.50
N GLY A 416 -23.76 13.81 -18.65
CA GLY A 416 -24.55 12.64 -19.04
C GLY A 416 -23.77 11.40 -19.49
N LEU A 417 -22.44 11.45 -19.52
CA LEU A 417 -21.57 10.31 -19.83
C LEU A 417 -21.23 9.51 -18.57
N MET A 418 -20.93 8.21 -18.68
CA MET A 418 -20.53 7.36 -17.54
C MET A 418 -21.50 7.43 -16.34
N LYS A 419 -22.79 7.71 -16.59
CA LYS A 419 -23.80 8.08 -15.57
C LYS A 419 -23.90 7.10 -14.40
N TYR A 420 -23.70 5.81 -14.66
CA TYR A 420 -23.78 4.72 -13.69
C TYR A 420 -22.41 4.26 -13.17
N ALA A 421 -21.30 4.82 -13.67
CA ALA A 421 -19.97 4.54 -13.14
C ALA A 421 -19.80 5.19 -11.75
N ARG A 422 -19.23 4.44 -10.81
CA ARG A 422 -19.04 4.88 -9.41
C ARG A 422 -17.58 4.90 -9.02
N SER A 423 -17.27 5.62 -7.95
CA SER A 423 -15.91 5.89 -7.50
C SER A 423 -15.78 5.65 -5.99
N THR A 424 -14.79 4.84 -5.61
CA THR A 424 -14.37 4.65 -4.22
C THR A 424 -12.99 5.24 -4.04
N LEU A 425 -12.81 6.13 -3.06
CA LEU A 425 -11.49 6.68 -2.70
C LEU A 425 -10.92 5.93 -1.49
N VAL A 426 -9.75 5.32 -1.65
CA VAL A 426 -9.06 4.56 -0.61
C VAL A 426 -7.98 5.42 0.04
N ILE A 427 -8.06 5.57 1.37
CA ILE A 427 -7.07 6.26 2.21
C ILE A 427 -6.11 5.21 2.78
N HIS A 428 -4.88 5.14 2.26
CA HIS A 428 -3.80 4.36 2.86
C HIS A 428 -3.00 5.22 3.84
N ASN A 429 -2.76 6.50 3.52
CA ASN A 429 -2.08 7.44 4.43
C ASN A 429 -2.58 8.90 4.27
N ILE A 430 -3.28 9.40 5.28
CA ILE A 430 -3.89 10.74 5.33
C ILE A 430 -2.86 11.88 5.43
N ALA A 431 -1.59 11.61 5.75
CA ALA A 431 -0.56 12.64 5.87
C ALA A 431 -0.17 13.26 4.51
N HIS A 432 -0.37 12.54 3.40
CA HIS A 432 -0.08 13.02 2.04
C HIS A 432 -1.40 13.36 1.33
N GLN A 433 -1.63 14.64 1.05
CA GLN A 433 -2.95 15.15 0.65
C GLN A 433 -2.97 15.95 -0.67
N GLY A 434 -1.81 16.15 -1.32
CA GLY A 434 -1.70 17.04 -2.48
C GLY A 434 -2.07 18.49 -2.15
N ARG A 435 -1.30 19.13 -1.26
CA ARG A 435 -1.53 20.52 -0.83
C ARG A 435 -0.78 21.54 -1.67
N GLY A 436 -1.34 22.75 -1.78
CA GLY A 436 -0.72 23.88 -2.47
C GLY A 436 -1.39 25.24 -2.22
N PRO A 437 -0.87 26.34 -2.78
CA PRO A 437 -1.59 27.60 -2.89
C PRO A 437 -2.90 27.43 -3.68
N VAL A 438 -3.90 28.28 -3.42
CA VAL A 438 -5.21 28.21 -4.10
C VAL A 438 -5.08 28.33 -5.63
N ASP A 439 -4.10 29.11 -6.11
CA ASP A 439 -3.82 29.33 -7.53
C ASP A 439 -3.44 28.06 -8.30
N ASP A 440 -2.99 26.99 -7.62
CA ASP A 440 -2.70 25.69 -8.24
C ASP A 440 -3.94 25.05 -8.89
N PHE A 441 -5.15 25.50 -8.54
CA PHE A 441 -6.38 25.08 -9.21
C PHE A 441 -6.34 25.37 -10.73
N SER A 442 -5.56 26.34 -11.18
CA SER A 442 -5.30 26.57 -12.61
C SER A 442 -4.67 25.36 -13.33
N TYR A 443 -3.90 24.52 -12.62
CA TYR A 443 -3.23 23.35 -13.20
C TYR A 443 -4.11 22.12 -13.31
N VAL A 444 -5.18 22.00 -12.51
CA VAL A 444 -6.09 20.84 -12.59
C VAL A 444 -7.04 20.91 -13.78
N ASP A 445 -7.18 22.08 -14.44
CA ASP A 445 -8.02 22.26 -15.64
C ASP A 445 -9.44 21.71 -15.37
N LEU A 446 -10.17 22.46 -14.53
CA LEU A 446 -11.55 22.23 -14.11
C LEU A 446 -12.34 23.55 -14.17
N PRO A 447 -13.67 23.52 -14.37
CA PRO A 447 -14.51 24.72 -14.30
C PRO A 447 -14.44 25.40 -12.92
N GLU A 448 -14.42 26.73 -12.88
CA GLU A 448 -14.18 27.53 -11.66
C GLU A 448 -15.11 27.18 -10.48
N HIS A 449 -16.35 26.77 -10.74
CA HIS A 449 -17.30 26.37 -9.69
C HIS A 449 -16.93 25.08 -8.94
N TYR A 450 -15.90 24.33 -9.37
CA TYR A 450 -15.33 23.22 -8.60
C TYR A 450 -14.28 23.67 -7.56
N LEU A 451 -13.82 24.93 -7.59
CA LEU A 451 -12.75 25.45 -6.73
C LEU A 451 -13.00 25.24 -5.23
N ASP A 452 -14.24 25.40 -4.77
CA ASP A 452 -14.60 25.28 -3.34
C ASP A 452 -14.57 23.83 -2.83
N LEU A 453 -14.45 22.84 -3.72
CA LEU A 453 -14.12 21.47 -3.33
C LEU A 453 -12.66 21.35 -2.91
N PHE A 454 -11.75 22.08 -3.56
CA PHE A 454 -10.32 22.06 -3.29
C PHE A 454 -9.89 22.97 -2.14
N LYS A 455 -10.64 24.04 -1.86
CA LYS A 455 -10.37 24.91 -0.70
C LYS A 455 -10.49 24.13 0.61
N LEU A 456 -9.47 24.28 1.45
CA LEU A 456 -9.45 23.91 2.86
C LEU A 456 -8.85 25.09 3.66
N TYR A 457 -9.47 25.45 4.78
CA TYR A 457 -8.99 26.52 5.65
C TYR A 457 -8.05 25.96 6.73
N ASP A 458 -6.84 26.51 6.81
CA ASP A 458 -5.89 26.29 7.90
C ASP A 458 -5.92 27.51 8.85
N PRO A 459 -6.16 27.36 10.18
CA PRO A 459 -6.18 28.49 11.11
C PRO A 459 -4.87 29.29 11.24
N ILE A 460 -3.75 28.76 10.73
CA ILE A 460 -2.43 29.41 10.68
C ILE A 460 -2.12 29.85 9.25
N GLY A 461 -2.40 29.01 8.25
CA GLY A 461 -2.04 29.23 6.85
C GLY A 461 -3.06 29.99 6.00
N GLY A 462 -4.33 30.09 6.43
CA GLY A 462 -5.44 30.56 5.61
C GLY A 462 -5.98 29.50 4.64
N ASP A 463 -6.67 29.94 3.60
CA ASP A 463 -7.18 29.05 2.55
C ASP A 463 -6.03 28.46 1.71
N HIS A 464 -6.07 27.14 1.50
CA HIS A 464 -5.14 26.43 0.64
C HIS A 464 -5.86 25.40 -0.24
N PHE A 465 -5.21 25.05 -1.35
CA PHE A 465 -5.65 23.99 -2.26
C PHE A 465 -5.29 22.62 -1.68
N ASN A 466 -6.23 21.67 -1.74
CA ASN A 466 -6.08 20.31 -1.22
C ASN A 466 -6.82 19.31 -2.12
N ILE A 467 -6.08 18.50 -2.88
CA ILE A 467 -6.66 17.49 -3.78
C ILE A 467 -7.47 16.46 -3.00
N PHE A 468 -6.96 16.00 -1.85
CA PHE A 468 -7.62 14.95 -1.10
C PHE A 468 -8.94 15.41 -0.48
N ALA A 469 -9.05 16.68 -0.09
CA ALA A 469 -10.32 17.29 0.30
C ALA A 469 -11.36 17.22 -0.83
N ALA A 470 -10.98 17.55 -2.07
CA ALA A 470 -11.89 17.49 -3.22
C ALA A 470 -12.30 16.05 -3.56
N GLY A 471 -11.36 15.10 -3.50
CA GLY A 471 -11.65 13.68 -3.69
C GLY A 471 -12.58 13.10 -2.63
N LEU A 472 -12.34 13.41 -1.34
CA LEU A 472 -13.21 13.00 -0.23
C LEU A 472 -14.63 13.58 -0.36
N LYS A 473 -14.75 14.85 -0.78
CA LYS A 473 -16.06 15.47 -1.06
C LYS A 473 -16.78 14.80 -2.24
N THR A 474 -16.08 14.34 -3.28
CA THR A 474 -16.68 13.88 -4.55
C THR A 474 -16.89 12.37 -4.71
N ALA A 475 -16.07 11.52 -4.10
CA ALA A 475 -16.19 10.07 -4.26
C ALA A 475 -17.53 9.53 -3.73
N ASP A 476 -18.10 8.53 -4.39
CA ASP A 476 -19.38 7.91 -3.99
C ASP A 476 -19.22 7.09 -2.70
N ARG A 477 -18.04 6.49 -2.49
CA ARG A 477 -17.63 5.83 -1.23
C ARG A 477 -16.19 6.19 -0.85
N VAL A 478 -15.88 6.05 0.43
CA VAL A 478 -14.52 6.19 0.97
C VAL A 478 -14.18 4.93 1.74
N VAL A 479 -13.01 4.35 1.46
CA VAL A 479 -12.45 3.22 2.21
C VAL A 479 -11.18 3.66 2.90
N THR A 480 -10.88 3.06 4.05
CA THR A 480 -9.54 3.15 4.62
C THR A 480 -9.11 1.81 5.19
N VAL A 481 -7.81 1.64 5.40
CA VAL A 481 -7.18 0.32 5.57
C VAL A 481 -7.33 -0.32 6.96
N SER A 482 -8.19 0.21 7.84
CA SER A 482 -8.71 -0.46 9.06
C SER A 482 -9.90 0.29 9.69
N HIS A 483 -10.65 -0.36 10.60
CA HIS A 483 -11.71 0.26 11.41
C HIS A 483 -11.13 1.13 12.54
N GLY A 484 -10.05 0.69 13.18
CA GLY A 484 -9.33 1.49 14.18
C GLY A 484 -8.87 2.84 13.60
N TYR A 485 -8.27 2.82 12.41
CA TYR A 485 -7.86 4.03 11.70
C TYR A 485 -9.06 4.84 11.19
N THR A 486 -10.19 4.20 10.83
CA THR A 486 -11.46 4.89 10.53
C THR A 486 -11.91 5.79 11.69
N TRP A 487 -11.69 5.38 12.94
CA TRP A 487 -11.94 6.23 14.11
C TRP A 487 -10.87 7.32 14.28
N GLU A 488 -9.59 6.99 14.13
CA GLU A 488 -8.49 7.97 14.26
C GLU A 488 -8.62 9.13 13.28
N LEU A 489 -9.02 8.86 12.03
CA LEU A 489 -9.26 9.85 10.98
C LEU A 489 -10.33 10.89 11.31
N LYS A 490 -11.26 10.58 12.23
CA LYS A 490 -12.30 11.50 12.70
C LYS A 490 -11.80 12.45 13.79
N THR A 491 -10.65 12.16 14.39
CA THR A 491 -10.03 13.00 15.42
C THR A 491 -9.21 14.13 14.79
N SER A 492 -9.03 15.24 15.50
CA SER A 492 -8.21 16.37 15.03
C SER A 492 -6.73 15.99 14.87
N GLU A 493 -6.22 15.06 15.69
CA GLU A 493 -4.83 14.57 15.62
C GLU A 493 -4.65 13.56 14.48
N GLY A 494 -5.49 12.53 14.39
CA GLY A 494 -5.38 11.46 13.40
C GLY A 494 -5.89 11.82 12.00
N GLY A 495 -6.79 12.80 11.87
CA GLY A 495 -7.35 13.24 10.58
C GLY A 495 -6.54 14.31 9.85
N TRP A 496 -5.39 14.76 10.38
CA TRP A 496 -4.47 15.72 9.74
C TRP A 496 -5.17 16.94 9.08
N GLY A 497 -6.10 17.56 9.81
CA GLY A 497 -6.89 18.71 9.35
C GLY A 497 -8.13 18.36 8.50
N LEU A 498 -8.18 17.19 7.86
CA LEU A 498 -9.34 16.74 7.06
C LEU A 498 -10.48 16.16 7.89
N HIS A 499 -10.28 15.96 9.20
CA HIS A 499 -11.24 15.38 10.13
C HIS A 499 -12.68 15.93 10.04
N SER A 500 -12.90 17.24 9.85
CA SER A 500 -14.26 17.79 9.67
C SER A 500 -14.95 17.22 8.43
N ILE A 501 -14.27 17.26 7.27
CA ILE A 501 -14.76 16.68 6.01
C ILE A 501 -15.01 15.19 6.16
N ILE A 502 -14.15 14.47 6.90
CA ILE A 502 -14.30 13.03 7.14
C ILE A 502 -15.53 12.73 8.01
N ASN A 503 -15.82 13.53 9.04
CA ASN A 503 -17.05 13.40 9.85
C ASN A 503 -18.31 13.78 9.05
N GLU A 504 -18.28 14.84 8.23
CA GLU A 504 -19.36 15.21 7.31
C GLU A 504 -19.69 14.10 6.29
N ASN A 505 -18.69 13.27 5.96
CA ASN A 505 -18.76 12.19 4.97
C ASN A 505 -18.76 10.79 5.60
N ASP A 506 -19.00 10.67 6.91
CA ASP A 506 -18.90 9.38 7.63
C ASP A 506 -19.86 8.32 7.10
N TRP A 507 -21.05 8.73 6.65
CA TRP A 507 -22.07 7.85 6.06
C TRP A 507 -21.59 7.04 4.83
N LYS A 508 -20.50 7.47 4.17
CA LYS A 508 -19.90 6.79 3.02
C LYS A 508 -18.52 6.17 3.32
N LEU A 509 -18.07 6.21 4.57
CA LEU A 509 -16.75 5.74 5.02
C LEU A 509 -16.81 4.30 5.58
N ARG A 510 -15.88 3.42 5.18
CA ARG A 510 -15.71 2.08 5.77
C ARG A 510 -14.24 1.72 5.99
N GLY A 511 -13.94 1.08 7.13
CA GLY A 511 -12.66 0.43 7.37
C GLY A 511 -12.63 -0.98 6.75
N ILE A 512 -11.58 -1.31 6.00
CA ILE A 512 -11.33 -2.66 5.49
C ILE A 512 -9.86 -2.98 5.76
N VAL A 513 -9.59 -4.04 6.51
CA VAL A 513 -8.21 -4.49 6.79
C VAL A 513 -7.61 -5.09 5.52
N ASN A 514 -6.35 -4.77 5.22
CA ASN A 514 -5.63 -5.36 4.09
C ASN A 514 -5.30 -6.84 4.34
N GLY A 515 -5.34 -7.65 3.28
CA GLY A 515 -4.82 -9.01 3.33
C GLY A 515 -3.29 -9.07 3.14
N ILE A 516 -2.75 -10.28 3.16
CA ILE A 516 -1.37 -10.60 2.75
C ILE A 516 -1.37 -11.57 1.56
N ASP A 517 -0.28 -11.58 0.78
CA ASP A 517 -0.10 -12.60 -0.26
C ASP A 517 0.46 -13.89 0.38
N SER A 518 -0.37 -14.95 0.39
CA SER A 518 -0.07 -16.26 0.98
C SER A 518 0.87 -17.14 0.15
N LYS A 519 1.37 -16.64 -1.00
CA LYS A 519 2.49 -17.23 -1.76
C LYS A 519 3.83 -16.56 -1.43
N GLU A 520 3.82 -15.27 -1.09
CA GLU A 520 5.02 -14.55 -0.63
C GLU A 520 5.26 -14.81 0.87
N TRP A 521 4.23 -14.63 1.71
CA TRP A 521 4.34 -14.69 3.16
C TRP A 521 3.68 -15.96 3.73
N ASN A 522 4.39 -17.09 3.62
CA ASN A 522 3.92 -18.38 4.11
C ASN A 522 5.10 -19.28 4.54
N PRO A 523 5.22 -19.69 5.83
CA PRO A 523 6.38 -20.45 6.31
C PRO A 523 6.58 -21.81 5.63
N GLN A 524 5.53 -22.40 5.04
CA GLN A 524 5.61 -23.67 4.31
C GLN A 524 6.26 -23.51 2.92
N LEU A 525 6.13 -22.33 2.31
CA LEU A 525 6.53 -22.06 0.92
C LEU A 525 7.63 -21.00 0.77
N ASP A 526 7.97 -20.28 1.85
CA ASP A 526 8.94 -19.18 1.87
C ASP A 526 10.31 -19.60 1.35
N VAL A 527 10.66 -19.08 0.17
CA VAL A 527 11.93 -19.34 -0.53
C VAL A 527 13.16 -18.89 0.28
N HIS A 528 13.02 -17.96 1.22
CA HIS A 528 14.11 -17.44 2.05
C HIS A 528 14.48 -18.35 3.24
N LEU A 529 13.65 -19.36 3.53
CA LEU A 529 13.89 -20.38 4.57
C LEU A 529 14.51 -21.69 4.03
N THR A 530 14.77 -21.78 2.72
CA THR A 530 15.29 -22.99 2.04
C THR A 530 16.82 -23.20 2.14
N SER A 531 17.53 -22.33 2.87
CA SER A 531 18.99 -22.22 2.84
C SER A 531 19.57 -21.66 4.14
N ASP A 532 20.88 -21.79 4.34
CA ASP A 532 21.65 -21.30 5.51
C ASP A 532 21.16 -21.83 6.88
N ASP A 533 20.89 -23.15 6.95
CA ASP A 533 20.36 -23.90 8.11
C ASP A 533 18.90 -23.61 8.52
N TYR A 534 18.22 -22.66 7.88
CA TYR A 534 16.77 -22.46 8.04
C TYR A 534 15.96 -23.64 7.48
N THR A 535 14.68 -23.72 7.82
CA THR A 535 13.72 -24.66 7.22
C THR A 535 12.34 -24.03 7.07
N ASN A 536 11.61 -24.47 6.04
CA ASN A 536 10.17 -24.26 5.95
C ASN A 536 9.43 -25.10 7.01
N TYR A 537 8.23 -24.64 7.41
CA TYR A 537 7.39 -25.32 8.41
C TYR A 537 5.90 -25.01 8.27
N THR A 538 5.08 -25.88 8.85
CA THR A 538 3.61 -25.86 8.90
C THR A 538 3.13 -25.62 10.34
N LEU A 539 1.81 -25.63 10.56
CA LEU A 539 1.20 -25.54 11.90
C LEU A 539 1.61 -26.72 12.81
N GLU A 540 1.79 -27.91 12.24
CA GLU A 540 2.17 -29.16 12.93
C GLU A 540 3.65 -29.15 13.27
N THR A 541 4.48 -28.69 12.32
CA THR A 541 5.95 -28.67 12.44
C THR A 541 6.51 -27.37 13.03
N LEU A 542 5.64 -26.42 13.41
CA LEU A 542 5.96 -25.19 14.15
C LEU A 542 6.94 -25.44 15.32
N HIS A 543 6.70 -26.50 16.09
CA HIS A 543 7.47 -26.83 17.30
C HIS A 543 8.90 -27.32 17.05
N THR A 544 9.29 -27.61 15.80
CA THR A 544 10.66 -27.97 15.40
C THR A 544 11.25 -26.95 14.43
N GLY A 545 10.51 -26.57 13.39
CA GLY A 545 10.99 -25.66 12.34
C GLY A 545 11.25 -24.24 12.82
N LYS A 546 10.40 -23.69 13.71
CA LYS A 546 10.61 -22.35 14.26
C LYS A 546 11.85 -22.27 15.18
N PRO A 547 12.08 -23.20 16.13
CA PRO A 547 13.35 -23.29 16.85
C PRO A 547 14.58 -23.47 15.95
N GLN A 548 14.49 -24.22 14.85
CA GLN A 548 15.59 -24.35 13.89
C GLN A 548 15.90 -23.00 13.21
N CYS A 549 14.88 -22.29 12.71
CA CYS A 549 15.06 -20.95 12.14
C CYS A 549 15.62 -19.95 13.16
N LYS A 550 15.17 -20.00 14.41
CA LYS A 550 15.72 -19.24 15.54
C LYS A 550 17.23 -19.49 15.73
N ALA A 551 17.65 -20.75 15.77
CA ALA A 551 19.06 -21.11 15.89
C ALA A 551 19.89 -20.67 14.66
N ALA A 552 19.32 -20.78 13.45
CA ALA A 552 19.95 -20.31 12.22
C ALA A 552 20.14 -18.78 12.20
N LEU A 553 19.14 -18.00 12.64
CA LEU A 553 19.25 -16.55 12.73
C LEU A 553 20.21 -16.09 13.83
N GLN A 554 20.21 -16.75 14.99
CA GLN A 554 21.19 -16.51 16.04
C GLN A 554 22.62 -16.71 15.50
N LYS A 555 22.85 -17.81 14.77
CA LYS A 555 24.12 -18.12 14.11
C LYS A 555 24.50 -17.11 13.02
N GLU A 556 23.56 -16.74 12.14
CA GLU A 556 23.76 -15.77 11.04
C GLU A 556 24.13 -14.38 11.56
N LEU A 557 23.52 -13.96 12.68
CA LEU A 557 23.77 -12.66 13.30
C LEU A 557 24.85 -12.69 14.40
N GLY A 558 25.54 -13.81 14.62
CA GLY A 558 26.59 -13.92 15.64
C GLY A 558 26.09 -13.64 17.07
N LEU A 559 24.86 -14.05 17.38
CA LEU A 559 24.31 -14.12 18.73
C LEU A 559 24.60 -15.50 19.35
N PRO A 560 24.62 -15.64 20.68
CA PRO A 560 24.60 -16.93 21.35
C PRO A 560 23.38 -17.75 20.90
N VAL A 561 23.62 -18.97 20.40
CA VAL A 561 22.54 -19.90 20.02
C VAL A 561 21.92 -20.44 21.30
N ARG A 562 20.68 -20.03 21.59
CA ARG A 562 19.93 -20.31 22.83
C ARG A 562 18.44 -20.44 22.50
N ASP A 563 17.87 -21.61 22.74
CA ASP A 563 16.44 -21.90 22.58
C ASP A 563 15.61 -21.34 23.74
N ASP A 564 16.17 -21.37 24.95
CA ASP A 564 15.57 -20.89 26.19
C ASP A 564 15.29 -19.37 26.20
N VAL A 565 16.12 -18.57 25.52
CA VAL A 565 16.03 -17.10 25.47
C VAL A 565 14.92 -16.63 24.51
N PRO A 566 14.03 -15.72 24.92
CA PRO A 566 13.09 -15.06 24.01
C PRO A 566 13.82 -14.18 22.98
N LEU A 567 13.57 -14.42 21.68
CA LEU A 567 14.09 -13.62 20.58
C LEU A 567 13.03 -12.60 20.11
N ILE A 568 13.33 -11.32 20.28
CA ILE A 568 12.48 -10.19 19.90
C ILE A 568 12.97 -9.62 18.56
N GLY A 569 12.10 -9.59 17.56
CA GLY A 569 12.34 -8.91 16.28
C GLY A 569 11.69 -7.53 16.20
N PHE A 570 12.35 -6.60 15.51
CA PHE A 570 11.75 -5.37 15.00
C PHE A 570 12.10 -5.24 13.50
N ILE A 571 11.11 -4.88 12.68
CA ILE A 571 11.28 -4.65 11.24
C ILE A 571 10.55 -3.36 10.89
N GLY A 572 11.25 -2.35 10.36
CA GLY A 572 10.62 -1.10 9.93
C GLY A 572 11.57 0.06 9.64
N ARG A 573 11.01 1.19 9.21
CA ARG A 573 11.76 2.45 9.10
C ARG A 573 12.26 2.91 10.47
N LEU A 574 13.49 3.42 10.52
CA LEU A 574 14.10 3.97 11.73
C LEU A 574 13.70 5.44 11.87
N ASP A 575 12.49 5.65 12.39
CA ASP A 575 11.89 6.96 12.64
C ASP A 575 10.97 6.95 13.88
N ASN A 576 10.48 8.13 14.25
CA ASN A 576 9.57 8.33 15.38
C ASN A 576 8.14 7.84 15.12
N GLN A 577 7.76 7.56 13.85
CA GLN A 577 6.46 6.98 13.49
C GLN A 577 6.42 5.51 13.93
N LYS A 578 7.53 4.77 13.75
CA LYS A 578 7.67 3.36 14.17
C LYS A 578 8.07 3.16 15.63
N GLY A 579 8.22 4.25 16.40
CA GLY A 579 8.44 4.18 17.86
C GLY A 579 9.81 3.63 18.28
N VAL A 580 10.83 3.72 17.42
CA VAL A 580 12.19 3.21 17.68
C VAL A 580 12.84 3.88 18.91
N ASP A 581 12.43 5.11 19.21
CA ASP A 581 12.78 5.83 20.44
C ASP A 581 12.20 5.18 21.71
N LEU A 582 11.00 4.59 21.65
CA LEU A 582 10.42 3.83 22.77
C LEU A 582 11.17 2.51 23.00
N ILE A 583 11.68 1.89 21.94
CA ILE A 583 12.55 0.71 22.03
C ILE A 583 13.87 1.11 22.70
N ALA A 584 14.47 2.23 22.30
CA ALA A 584 15.71 2.74 22.89
C ALA A 584 15.58 3.06 24.39
N GLU A 585 14.47 3.66 24.81
CA GLU A 585 14.14 3.87 26.24
C GLU A 585 13.95 2.55 27.01
N ALA A 586 13.46 1.50 26.35
CA ALA A 586 13.21 0.19 26.96
C ALA A 586 14.41 -0.77 26.95
N ILE A 587 15.43 -0.55 26.11
CA ILE A 587 16.63 -1.42 26.02
C ILE A 587 17.31 -1.68 27.37
N PRO A 588 17.55 -0.67 28.25
CA PRO A 588 18.17 -0.91 29.56
C PRO A 588 17.37 -1.85 30.47
N TRP A 589 16.04 -1.93 30.30
CA TRP A 589 15.20 -2.92 30.99
C TRP A 589 15.26 -4.29 30.31
N MET A 590 15.19 -4.33 28.97
CA MET A 590 15.23 -5.58 28.18
C MET A 590 16.53 -6.36 28.39
N VAL A 591 17.69 -5.68 28.39
CA VAL A 591 19.01 -6.28 28.72
C VAL A 591 18.97 -7.05 30.04
N GLY A 592 18.32 -6.46 31.05
CA GLY A 592 18.13 -7.06 32.37
C GLY A 592 17.09 -8.19 32.44
N GLN A 593 16.41 -8.54 31.35
CA GLN A 593 15.43 -9.64 31.31
C GLN A 593 16.02 -10.97 30.80
N ASP A 594 17.25 -11.03 30.29
CA ASP A 594 17.80 -12.17 29.51
C ASP A 594 16.93 -12.48 28.26
N VAL A 595 16.98 -11.56 27.29
CA VAL A 595 16.32 -11.66 25.97
C VAL A 595 17.34 -11.31 24.87
N GLN A 596 17.03 -11.67 23.64
CA GLN A 596 17.74 -11.17 22.45
C GLN A 596 16.84 -10.21 21.65
N LEU A 597 17.45 -9.20 21.03
CA LEU A 597 16.77 -8.17 20.24
C LEU A 597 17.47 -7.99 18.89
N VAL A 598 16.74 -8.23 17.81
CA VAL A 598 17.20 -8.05 16.42
C VAL A 598 16.37 -6.95 15.77
N MET A 599 17.03 -5.91 15.26
CA MET A 599 16.38 -4.75 14.63
C MET A 599 16.82 -4.58 13.18
N LEU A 600 15.87 -4.63 12.25
CA LEU A 600 16.05 -4.45 10.81
C LEU A 600 15.43 -3.12 10.35
N GLY A 601 16.25 -2.24 9.79
CA GLY A 601 15.74 -1.00 9.19
C GLY A 601 16.79 0.02 8.72
N THR A 602 16.33 1.07 8.05
CA THR A 602 17.07 2.32 7.78
C THR A 602 16.18 3.52 8.05
N GLY A 603 16.78 4.70 8.22
CA GLY A 603 16.02 5.94 8.37
C GLY A 603 16.88 7.10 8.84
N ARG A 604 16.63 7.58 10.05
CA ARG A 604 17.35 8.73 10.61
C ARG A 604 18.76 8.31 11.09
N PRO A 605 19.83 9.03 10.72
CA PRO A 605 21.19 8.70 11.16
C PRO A 605 21.41 8.74 12.68
N ASP A 606 20.63 9.50 13.45
CA ASP A 606 20.72 9.49 14.92
C ASP A 606 20.20 8.17 15.52
N LEU A 607 19.10 7.63 14.98
CA LEU A 607 18.57 6.33 15.38
C LEU A 607 19.47 5.17 14.88
N GLU A 608 20.02 5.24 13.67
CA GLU A 608 20.99 4.25 13.18
C GLU A 608 22.27 4.20 14.03
N ASN A 609 22.78 5.36 14.46
CA ASN A 609 23.95 5.41 15.35
C ASN A 609 23.61 4.92 16.77
N MET A 610 22.39 5.17 17.27
CA MET A 610 21.91 4.64 18.55
C MET A 610 21.86 3.11 18.54
N LEU A 611 21.36 2.47 17.48
CA LEU A 611 21.35 1.00 17.36
C LEU A 611 22.78 0.43 17.38
N ARG A 612 23.71 1.06 16.63
CA ARG A 612 25.13 0.66 16.63
C ARG A 612 25.78 0.84 18.00
N GLN A 613 25.35 1.80 18.82
CA GLN A 613 25.87 1.98 20.18
C GLN A 613 25.40 0.85 21.11
N PHE A 614 24.11 0.48 21.07
CA PHE A 614 23.60 -0.63 21.89
C PHE A 614 24.17 -1.99 21.47
N GLU A 615 24.32 -2.27 20.18
CA GLU A 615 25.01 -3.50 19.71
C GLU A 615 26.47 -3.57 20.19
N ASN A 616 27.21 -2.46 20.19
CA ASN A 616 28.57 -2.43 20.73
C ASN A 616 28.64 -2.59 22.26
N GLN A 617 27.54 -2.32 22.99
CA GLN A 617 27.45 -2.47 24.45
C GLN A 617 26.95 -3.85 24.88
N HIS A 618 26.10 -4.49 24.05
CA HIS A 618 25.37 -5.71 24.37
C HIS A 618 25.42 -6.71 23.20
N HIS A 619 26.61 -6.96 22.64
CA HIS A 619 26.85 -7.74 21.42
C HIS A 619 26.28 -9.19 21.41
N ASP A 620 26.00 -9.72 22.60
CA ASP A 620 25.50 -11.05 22.91
C ASP A 620 23.96 -11.09 23.08
N GLN A 621 23.33 -9.91 23.11
CA GLN A 621 21.88 -9.73 23.22
C GLN A 621 21.28 -8.91 22.07
N ILE A 622 21.97 -7.89 21.54
CA ILE A 622 21.40 -6.88 20.64
C ILE A 622 22.14 -6.84 19.29
N ARG A 623 21.40 -6.89 18.17
CA ARG A 623 21.92 -6.75 16.80
C ARG A 623 21.11 -5.74 15.98
N GLY A 624 21.80 -4.75 15.39
CA GLY A 624 21.22 -3.70 14.55
C GLY A 624 21.58 -3.88 13.07
N TRP A 625 20.74 -4.59 12.31
CA TRP A 625 20.92 -4.72 10.86
C TRP A 625 20.42 -3.45 10.16
N VAL A 626 21.33 -2.51 9.97
CA VAL A 626 21.06 -1.24 9.29
C VAL A 626 21.08 -1.44 7.76
N GLY A 627 19.90 -1.52 7.15
CA GLY A 627 19.71 -1.72 5.71
C GLY A 627 18.25 -2.01 5.33
N PHE A 628 18.03 -2.34 4.06
CA PHE A 628 16.81 -3.00 3.59
C PHE A 628 17.14 -4.36 2.98
N SER A 629 16.44 -5.42 3.40
CA SER A 629 16.58 -6.78 2.86
C SER A 629 15.31 -7.59 3.10
N VAL A 630 14.68 -8.03 2.01
CA VAL A 630 13.49 -8.91 2.05
C VAL A 630 13.85 -10.26 2.68
N LYS A 631 14.95 -10.90 2.21
CA LYS A 631 15.46 -12.16 2.78
C LYS A 631 15.64 -12.09 4.31
N MET A 632 16.14 -10.97 4.83
CA MET A 632 16.33 -10.79 6.28
C MET A 632 15.00 -10.49 7.01
N ALA A 633 14.05 -9.77 6.38
CA ALA A 633 12.72 -9.54 6.95
C ALA A 633 11.94 -10.85 7.14
N HIS A 634 11.95 -11.73 6.12
CA HIS A 634 11.37 -13.06 6.19
C HIS A 634 12.03 -13.91 7.28
N ARG A 635 13.36 -13.96 7.32
CA ARG A 635 14.12 -14.70 8.34
C ARG A 635 13.83 -14.23 9.77
N ILE A 636 13.81 -12.92 10.02
CA ILE A 636 13.43 -12.38 11.34
C ILE A 636 11.98 -12.74 11.68
N THR A 637 11.06 -12.61 10.72
CA THR A 637 9.64 -12.94 10.93
C THR A 637 9.43 -14.43 11.23
N ALA A 638 10.18 -15.32 10.57
CA ALA A 638 10.13 -16.76 10.81
C ALA A 638 10.77 -17.18 12.13
N SER A 639 11.81 -16.47 12.58
CA SER A 639 12.72 -16.92 13.65
C SER A 639 12.48 -16.29 15.00
N ALA A 640 11.93 -15.07 15.05
CA ALA A 640 11.62 -14.40 16.30
C ALA A 640 10.47 -15.11 17.03
N ASP A 641 10.51 -15.10 18.37
CA ASP A 641 9.38 -15.50 19.21
C ASP A 641 8.36 -14.35 19.27
N ILE A 642 8.85 -13.12 19.34
CA ILE A 642 8.07 -11.88 19.49
C ILE A 642 8.38 -10.92 18.33
N LEU A 643 7.37 -10.29 17.73
CA LEU A 643 7.58 -9.14 16.84
C LEU A 643 7.06 -7.85 17.50
N LEU A 644 7.96 -6.89 17.69
CA LEU A 644 7.70 -5.65 18.42
C LEU A 644 7.30 -4.53 17.44
N MET A 645 6.12 -3.93 17.63
CA MET A 645 5.60 -2.84 16.78
C MET A 645 5.05 -1.67 17.62
N PRO A 646 5.92 -0.83 18.20
CA PRO A 646 5.53 0.32 19.01
C PRO A 646 5.14 1.55 18.17
N SER A 647 4.58 1.33 16.98
CA SER A 647 4.22 2.39 16.03
C SER A 647 3.25 3.40 16.63
N ARG A 648 3.56 4.70 16.53
CA ARG A 648 2.66 5.79 16.92
C ARG A 648 1.53 6.02 15.92
N PHE A 649 1.70 5.56 14.68
CA PHE A 649 0.76 5.72 13.59
C PHE A 649 0.91 4.54 12.62
N GLU A 650 -0.12 3.71 12.50
CA GLU A 650 -0.09 2.49 11.68
C GLU A 650 -1.46 2.21 11.04
N PRO A 651 -1.79 2.85 9.90
CA PRO A 651 -3.10 2.77 9.26
C PRO A 651 -3.69 1.35 9.12
N CYS A 652 -2.84 0.39 8.75
CA CYS A 652 -3.15 -1.05 8.81
C CYS A 652 -2.03 -1.79 9.55
N GLY A 653 -0.80 -1.67 9.05
CA GLY A 653 0.30 -2.56 9.39
C GLY A 653 0.14 -3.89 8.64
N LEU A 654 1.25 -4.44 8.14
CA LEU A 654 1.29 -5.78 7.53
C LEU A 654 2.17 -6.73 8.36
N ASN A 655 3.21 -6.20 9.02
CA ASN A 655 4.18 -7.00 9.76
C ASN A 655 3.57 -7.84 10.91
N GLN A 656 2.46 -7.41 11.51
CA GLN A 656 1.72 -8.20 12.51
C GLN A 656 0.93 -9.36 11.87
N LEU A 657 0.46 -9.20 10.62
CA LEU A 657 -0.17 -10.26 9.85
C LEU A 657 0.88 -11.32 9.46
N TYR A 658 2.04 -10.85 8.99
CA TYR A 658 3.21 -11.71 8.74
C TYR A 658 3.64 -12.43 10.03
N ALA A 659 3.73 -11.74 11.17
CA ALA A 659 4.08 -12.35 12.44
C ALA A 659 3.14 -13.51 12.81
N MET A 660 1.82 -13.28 12.80
CA MET A 660 0.83 -14.31 13.12
C MET A 660 0.91 -15.52 12.17
N THR A 661 1.10 -15.28 10.87
CA THR A 661 1.23 -16.33 9.85
C THR A 661 2.46 -17.23 10.05
N TYR A 662 3.53 -16.70 10.65
CA TYR A 662 4.76 -17.44 10.96
C TYR A 662 4.84 -17.86 12.45
N GLY A 663 3.72 -17.84 13.19
CA GLY A 663 3.66 -18.22 14.60
C GLY A 663 4.54 -17.34 15.51
N THR A 664 4.79 -16.10 15.12
CA THR A 664 5.52 -15.08 15.89
C THR A 664 4.50 -14.19 16.60
N VAL A 665 4.64 -14.01 17.91
CA VAL A 665 3.65 -13.30 18.72
C VAL A 665 3.84 -11.78 18.60
N PRO A 666 2.87 -11.02 18.07
CA PRO A 666 2.99 -9.57 17.96
C PRO A 666 2.80 -8.88 19.32
N VAL A 667 3.66 -7.90 19.63
CA VAL A 667 3.56 -7.00 20.79
C VAL A 667 3.48 -5.57 20.25
N VAL A 668 2.31 -4.94 20.34
CA VAL A 668 1.97 -3.77 19.52
C VAL A 668 1.41 -2.60 20.32
N HIS A 669 1.60 -1.39 19.80
CA HIS A 669 0.83 -0.22 20.23
C HIS A 669 -0.59 -0.28 19.62
N ALA A 670 -1.63 0.01 20.40
CA ALA A 670 -3.02 -0.20 20.03
C ALA A 670 -3.61 0.91 19.13
N VAL A 671 -2.94 1.20 18.01
CA VAL A 671 -3.35 2.20 16.99
C VAL A 671 -3.74 1.56 15.66
N GLY A 672 -4.54 2.29 14.89
CA GLY A 672 -4.94 1.96 13.52
C GLY A 672 -5.33 0.48 13.35
N GLY A 673 -4.71 -0.20 12.39
CA GLY A 673 -4.99 -1.62 12.13
C GLY A 673 -4.35 -2.58 13.11
N LEU A 674 -3.37 -2.16 13.92
CA LEU A 674 -2.78 -3.00 14.97
C LEU A 674 -3.82 -3.30 16.06
N ARG A 675 -4.66 -2.30 16.39
CA ARG A 675 -5.80 -2.43 17.31
C ARG A 675 -6.89 -3.39 16.79
N ASP A 676 -7.07 -3.44 15.48
CA ASP A 676 -8.05 -4.32 14.86
C ASP A 676 -7.54 -5.75 14.76
N THR A 677 -6.29 -5.94 14.32
CA THR A 677 -5.73 -7.24 13.95
C THR A 677 -5.12 -8.00 15.12
N VAL A 678 -4.52 -7.31 16.10
CA VAL A 678 -3.95 -7.95 17.30
C VAL A 678 -4.94 -7.82 18.45
N LYS A 679 -5.75 -8.86 18.68
CA LYS A 679 -6.55 -8.94 19.91
C LYS A 679 -5.63 -9.31 21.09
N PRO A 680 -5.68 -8.57 22.22
CA PRO A 680 -4.85 -8.87 23.38
C PRO A 680 -5.16 -10.27 23.92
N PHE A 681 -4.13 -10.96 24.40
CA PHE A 681 -4.25 -12.27 24.99
C PHE A 681 -4.99 -12.22 26.33
N ASP A 682 -6.04 -13.03 26.45
CA ASP A 682 -6.78 -13.26 27.68
C ASP A 682 -6.49 -14.69 28.19
N PRO A 683 -5.74 -14.84 29.29
CA PRO A 683 -5.41 -16.15 29.86
C PRO A 683 -6.59 -16.84 30.55
N PHE A 684 -7.70 -16.14 30.85
CA PHE A 684 -8.88 -16.78 31.46
C PHE A 684 -9.72 -17.53 30.42
N ASN A 685 -9.78 -17.02 29.19
CA ASN A 685 -10.53 -17.61 28.08
C ASN A 685 -9.64 -18.30 27.03
N GLU A 686 -8.31 -18.31 27.21
CA GLU A 686 -7.33 -18.80 26.22
C GLU A 686 -7.60 -18.25 24.81
N SER A 687 -7.79 -16.92 24.74
CA SER A 687 -8.20 -16.22 23.52
C SER A 687 -7.29 -15.03 23.23
N GLY A 688 -7.34 -14.50 22.00
CA GLY A 688 -6.44 -13.44 21.54
C GLY A 688 -5.14 -13.95 20.90
N LEU A 689 -4.43 -13.01 20.28
CA LEU A 689 -3.42 -13.25 19.24
C LEU A 689 -2.05 -12.63 19.55
N GLY A 690 -1.96 -11.74 20.55
CA GLY A 690 -0.71 -11.08 20.94
C GLY A 690 -0.89 -10.18 22.15
N TRP A 691 -0.01 -9.20 22.35
CA TRP A 691 -0.12 -8.22 23.42
C TRP A 691 -0.24 -6.80 22.88
N THR A 692 -1.09 -6.00 23.50
CA THR A 692 -1.35 -4.60 23.10
C THR A 692 -1.07 -3.65 24.26
N PHE A 693 -0.60 -2.42 23.97
CA PHE A 693 -0.53 -1.33 24.93
C PHE A 693 -1.13 -0.03 24.39
N GLU A 694 -1.76 0.78 25.24
CA GLU A 694 -2.67 1.86 24.82
C GLU A 694 -2.02 3.23 24.57
N ARG A 695 -0.81 3.48 25.10
CA ARG A 695 -0.12 4.76 24.94
C ARG A 695 1.33 4.58 24.54
N ALA A 696 1.81 5.42 23.62
CA ALA A 696 3.16 5.44 23.07
C ALA A 696 4.22 5.93 24.08
N GLU A 697 4.39 5.16 25.16
CA GLU A 697 5.26 5.43 26.31
C GLU A 697 6.08 4.17 26.64
N ALA A 698 7.38 4.32 26.91
CA ALA A 698 8.26 3.16 27.15
C ALA A 698 7.82 2.30 28.35
N GLY A 699 7.24 2.90 29.39
CA GLY A 699 6.68 2.16 30.53
C GLY A 699 5.48 1.27 30.18
N GLN A 700 4.68 1.65 29.18
CA GLN A 700 3.55 0.84 28.69
C GLN A 700 4.05 -0.31 27.80
N LEU A 701 5.04 -0.02 26.94
CA LEU A 701 5.77 -1.02 26.15
C LEU A 701 6.42 -2.09 27.05
N ILE A 702 7.14 -1.66 28.10
CA ILE A 702 7.77 -2.53 29.11
C ILE A 702 6.73 -3.40 29.82
N HIS A 703 5.57 -2.86 30.20
CA HIS A 703 4.53 -3.63 30.88
C HIS A 703 3.93 -4.73 29.99
N ALA A 704 3.56 -4.40 28.74
CA ALA A 704 3.02 -5.40 27.81
C ALA A 704 4.07 -6.45 27.42
N LEU A 705 5.32 -6.05 27.20
CA LEU A 705 6.42 -6.95 26.90
C LEU A 705 6.76 -7.85 28.12
N GLY A 706 6.71 -7.33 29.34
CA GLY A 706 6.91 -8.10 30.57
C GLY A 706 5.89 -9.24 30.73
N ASN A 707 4.61 -8.96 30.49
CA ASN A 707 3.56 -9.97 30.52
C ASN A 707 3.71 -11.01 29.38
N CYS A 708 4.17 -10.57 28.21
CA CYS A 708 4.51 -11.43 27.08
C CYS A 708 5.67 -12.39 27.42
N LEU A 709 6.76 -11.88 27.99
CA LEU A 709 7.93 -12.66 28.42
C LEU A 709 7.60 -13.64 29.57
N LEU A 710 6.74 -13.23 30.52
CA LEU A 710 6.22 -14.12 31.56
C LEU A 710 5.43 -15.29 30.96
N THR A 711 4.59 -15.00 29.95
CA THR A 711 3.80 -16.03 29.23
C THR A 711 4.71 -16.99 28.47
N TYR A 712 5.72 -16.47 27.75
CA TYR A 712 6.72 -17.29 27.07
C TYR A 712 7.48 -18.22 28.03
N ARG A 713 7.78 -17.78 29.26
CA ARG A 713 8.59 -18.54 30.23
C ARG A 713 7.77 -19.60 30.95
N GLU A 714 6.75 -19.18 31.69
CA GLU A 714 6.03 -20.03 32.64
C GLU A 714 4.84 -20.78 31.98
N TYR A 715 4.27 -20.23 30.90
CA TYR A 715 2.99 -20.67 30.34
C TYR A 715 3.13 -21.20 28.90
N LYS A 716 4.09 -22.12 28.68
CA LYS A 716 4.41 -22.69 27.36
C LYS A 716 3.22 -23.22 26.55
N LYS A 717 2.19 -23.78 27.21
CA LYS A 717 0.96 -24.26 26.53
C LYS A 717 0.10 -23.09 26.00
N SER A 718 -0.09 -22.06 26.81
CA SER A 718 -0.76 -20.82 26.42
C SER A 718 -0.02 -20.14 25.29
N TRP A 719 1.32 -20.15 25.34
CA TRP A 719 2.18 -19.64 24.27
C TRP A 719 1.95 -20.36 22.94
N GLU A 720 2.03 -21.70 22.91
CA GLU A 720 1.70 -22.51 21.73
C GLU A 720 0.28 -22.18 21.22
N GLY A 721 -0.68 -22.03 22.14
CA GLY A 721 -2.04 -21.58 21.84
C GLY A 721 -2.10 -20.25 21.11
N ILE A 722 -1.36 -19.22 21.55
CA ILE A 722 -1.28 -17.92 20.85
C ILE A 722 -0.71 -18.10 19.44
N GLN A 723 0.42 -18.81 19.30
CA GLN A 723 1.09 -19.02 18.01
C GLN A 723 0.16 -19.72 17.01
N ARG A 724 -0.49 -20.81 17.45
CA ARG A 724 -1.40 -21.60 16.60
C ARG A 724 -2.69 -20.82 16.27
N ARG A 725 -3.27 -20.07 17.22
CA ARG A 725 -4.42 -19.19 16.93
C ARG A 725 -4.06 -18.12 15.89
N GLY A 726 -2.83 -17.60 15.90
CA GLY A 726 -2.29 -16.70 14.88
C GLY A 726 -2.15 -17.35 13.50
N MET A 727 -1.52 -18.52 13.43
CA MET A 727 -1.32 -19.24 12.15
C MET A 727 -2.62 -19.77 11.53
N MET A 728 -3.67 -19.99 12.33
CA MET A 728 -5.00 -20.41 11.86
C MET A 728 -5.91 -19.23 11.46
N GLN A 729 -5.43 -17.98 11.46
CA GLN A 729 -6.22 -16.86 10.92
C GLN A 729 -6.20 -16.90 9.38
N ASP A 730 -7.36 -16.78 8.73
CA ASP A 730 -7.39 -16.37 7.33
C ASP A 730 -7.07 -14.87 7.25
N LEU A 731 -5.86 -14.57 6.79
CA LEU A 731 -5.34 -13.22 6.56
C LEU A 731 -5.21 -12.91 5.06
N SER A 732 -5.86 -13.71 4.20
CA SER A 732 -5.77 -13.59 2.75
C SER A 732 -6.43 -12.31 2.20
N TRP A 733 -6.13 -12.00 0.95
CA TRP A 733 -6.82 -10.95 0.20
C TRP A 733 -8.26 -11.28 -0.17
N ASP A 734 -8.73 -12.53 -0.03
CA ASP A 734 -10.06 -12.92 -0.48
C ASP A 734 -11.17 -12.43 0.48
N ILE A 735 -10.94 -12.45 1.80
CA ILE A 735 -11.81 -11.79 2.79
C ILE A 735 -11.84 -10.27 2.57
N ALA A 736 -10.68 -9.66 2.31
CA ALA A 736 -10.59 -8.23 2.01
C ALA A 736 -11.37 -7.89 0.73
N ALA A 737 -11.21 -8.68 -0.34
CA ALA A 737 -11.91 -8.49 -1.61
C ALA A 737 -13.43 -8.59 -1.48
N GLN A 738 -13.96 -9.50 -0.66
CA GLN A 738 -15.40 -9.55 -0.35
C GLN A 738 -15.88 -8.25 0.34
N ASN A 739 -15.12 -7.73 1.32
CA ASN A 739 -15.46 -6.46 1.97
C ASN A 739 -15.41 -5.27 1.01
N TYR A 740 -14.48 -5.28 0.02
CA TYR A 740 -14.44 -4.28 -1.04
C TYR A 740 -15.64 -4.40 -1.99
N GLU A 741 -16.03 -5.63 -2.39
CA GLU A 741 -17.21 -5.88 -3.22
C GLU A 741 -18.49 -5.28 -2.61
N GLU A 742 -18.71 -5.48 -1.30
CA GLU A 742 -19.84 -4.88 -0.57
C GLU A 742 -19.86 -3.35 -0.67
N VAL A 743 -18.70 -2.68 -0.61
CA VAL A 743 -18.60 -1.22 -0.76
C VAL A 743 -18.87 -0.78 -2.20
N LEU A 744 -18.37 -1.53 -3.20
CA LEU A 744 -18.58 -1.23 -4.61
C LEU A 744 -20.05 -1.45 -5.03
N ALA A 745 -20.72 -2.44 -4.45
CA ALA A 745 -22.16 -2.64 -4.58
C ALA A 745 -22.94 -1.50 -3.87
N ALA A 746 -22.57 -1.15 -2.64
CA ALA A 746 -23.17 -0.02 -1.92
C ALA A 746 -23.01 1.31 -2.68
N ALA A 747 -21.88 1.55 -3.35
CA ALA A 747 -21.69 2.72 -4.22
C ALA A 747 -22.67 2.77 -5.40
N LYS A 748 -23.11 1.61 -5.92
CA LYS A 748 -24.04 1.51 -7.07
C LYS A 748 -25.51 1.62 -6.68
N TYR A 749 -25.89 1.15 -5.50
CA TYR A 749 -27.29 1.11 -5.05
C TYR A 749 -27.66 2.18 -4.01
N GLN A 750 -26.69 2.90 -3.44
CA GLN A 750 -26.90 3.93 -2.43
C GLN A 750 -25.95 5.12 -2.67
N TRP A 751 -26.43 6.13 -3.39
CA TRP A 751 -25.75 7.37 -3.82
C TRP A 751 -26.76 8.49 -4.09
#